data_AF-A0A1Q8EFE6-F1
#
_entry.id   AF-A0A1Q8EFE6-F1
#
_cell.length_a   1.000
_cell.length_b   1.000
_cell.length_c   1.000
_cell.angle_alpha   90.00
_cell.angle_beta   90.00
_cell.angle_gamma   90.00
#
_symmetry.space_group_name_H-M   'P 1'
#
loop_
_entity.id
_entity.type
_entity.pdbx_description
1 polymer ?
#
loop_
_entity_poly.entity_id
_entity_poly.type
_entity_poly.pdbx_seq_one_letter_code
_entity_poly.pdbx_strand_id
1 'polypeptide(L)'
;MAEKTVDSKVISKLESVGYTTKEYNYGYSLPSSGDRKLKPKEGALYLSKSLKTTRSEFEFLIFSGQDRKKIDKLILIEDKDDVKKLGQLENVGDNDTLREYAVTDVSFYANEILSKTEGVNSIFSLAVAGKSLRTSAIYFFKNTEIISKYSKHEIHSLSDEISFIYLEKWNDWNQLAKDKIDDYINSYLLNLDSPDNELNINHIRSVAGKLSNTIDKKLKLDPFKRLLLVSGLLLGINYDSKVINSFDEPFGPSDLYKRIDASLPLNKFSSEKKSQLLKQYSFIKDDKKISTELFKKNGNSEGYPLEIIAKELLKKSPVGYSVIDLMKKSSHIDLLGNLFDIFTKYMNVGGASGDIVLTPPHLTKFMSEIVDVNAEDYILDITVGTAGFLISAMTLIDEQIDKNNSLTKEEKEGQKELVRTEHLWGVDYDSNMYAVAVTNMLLHGDGKSHIFHGNSDYQIDLTTGKPFNEIFVLERINPLDKSQVVKEKVEFTKLLFNPPYDNQPLFVRNGLRNLKAGGLASIIIPKSTFNKGGVYVEEIFAENTLNTVIDLPLGQFKTKSGNKGTDVAIFIFTSQRPHNFDKDYVNFIKVKKDGVKTKGNSKGIASQETDTIFTSLREFIKSGCRDLTLIANREHFDKFLLKKLIRGKYMYMDYFDRGDITPIKEDFYDVFRNYFAYMSESEKRK
;
A
#
# COMPACT_ATOMS: atom_id res chain seq x y z
N MET A 1 -55.77 -0.80 -19.31
CA MET A 1 -55.37 0.63 -19.43
C MET A 1 -54.44 1.08 -18.30
N ALA A 2 -54.23 0.31 -17.22
CA ALA A 2 -53.33 0.67 -16.11
C ALA A 2 -51.84 0.33 -16.35
N GLU A 3 -51.53 -0.86 -16.88
CA GLU A 3 -50.16 -1.35 -17.21
C GLU A 3 -49.30 -0.31 -17.94
N LYS A 4 -49.87 0.39 -18.92
CA LYS A 4 -49.15 1.42 -19.70
C LYS A 4 -48.55 2.55 -18.85
N THR A 5 -48.97 2.75 -17.60
CA THR A 5 -48.48 3.85 -16.75
C THR A 5 -47.23 3.52 -15.92
N VAL A 6 -46.99 2.26 -15.52
CA VAL A 6 -45.74 1.89 -14.83
C VAL A 6 -44.62 1.68 -15.84
N ASP A 7 -44.90 0.94 -16.92
CA ASP A 7 -44.05 0.81 -18.11
C ASP A 7 -43.46 2.15 -18.57
N SER A 8 -44.31 3.16 -18.79
CA SER A 8 -43.88 4.48 -19.26
C SER A 8 -42.91 5.16 -18.29
N LYS A 9 -43.06 4.92 -16.98
CA LYS A 9 -42.17 5.45 -15.95
C LYS A 9 -40.84 4.70 -15.89
N VAL A 10 -40.85 3.38 -16.06
CA VAL A 10 -39.63 2.57 -16.17
C VAL A 10 -38.85 2.97 -17.42
N ILE A 11 -39.53 3.13 -18.57
CA ILE A 11 -38.94 3.65 -19.81
C ILE A 11 -38.30 5.02 -19.55
N SER A 12 -39.02 5.96 -18.95
CA SER A 12 -38.49 7.28 -18.63
C SER A 12 -37.24 7.21 -17.73
N LYS A 13 -37.21 6.28 -16.76
CA LYS A 13 -36.01 6.05 -15.93
C LYS A 13 -34.85 5.48 -16.74
N LEU A 14 -35.08 4.47 -17.57
CA LEU A 14 -34.05 3.86 -18.42
C LEU A 14 -33.48 4.87 -19.44
N GLU A 15 -34.34 5.69 -20.04
CA GLU A 15 -33.92 6.78 -20.94
C GLU A 15 -33.09 7.83 -20.19
N SER A 16 -33.49 8.19 -18.96
CA SER A 16 -32.74 9.15 -18.14
C SER A 16 -31.32 8.68 -17.77
N VAL A 17 -31.07 7.37 -17.80
CA VAL A 17 -29.75 6.78 -17.53
C VAL A 17 -29.05 6.28 -18.80
N GLY A 18 -29.53 6.70 -19.98
CA GLY A 18 -28.82 6.57 -21.25
C GLY A 18 -29.14 5.32 -22.07
N TYR A 19 -30.21 4.58 -21.76
CA TYR A 19 -30.71 3.51 -22.62
C TYR A 19 -31.65 4.05 -23.70
N THR A 20 -31.50 3.54 -24.92
CA THR A 20 -32.40 3.83 -26.03
C THR A 20 -33.48 2.76 -26.17
N THR A 21 -34.52 3.08 -26.93
CA THR A 21 -35.63 2.16 -27.25
C THR A 21 -35.19 0.81 -27.82
N LYS A 22 -34.09 0.78 -28.56
CA LYS A 22 -33.52 -0.45 -29.15
C LYS A 22 -32.71 -1.29 -28.17
N GLU A 23 -32.32 -0.73 -27.03
CA GLU A 23 -31.40 -1.38 -26.09
C GLU A 23 -32.13 -2.03 -24.93
N TYR A 24 -33.18 -1.39 -24.40
CA TYR A 24 -33.95 -1.98 -23.31
C TYR A 24 -34.95 -3.07 -23.75
N ASN A 25 -35.16 -3.21 -25.06
CA ASN A 25 -36.04 -4.22 -25.69
C ASN A 25 -37.37 -4.43 -24.94
N TYR A 26 -38.19 -3.39 -24.86
CA TYR A 26 -39.51 -3.48 -24.22
C TYR A 26 -40.40 -4.50 -24.93
N GLY A 27 -41.04 -5.39 -24.16
CA GLY A 27 -41.86 -6.49 -24.68
C GLY A 27 -41.04 -7.52 -25.45
N TYR A 28 -39.86 -7.89 -24.95
CA TYR A 28 -38.99 -8.87 -25.60
C TYR A 28 -39.65 -10.25 -25.61
N SER A 29 -39.86 -10.81 -26.79
CA SER A 29 -40.53 -12.10 -26.97
C SER A 29 -39.55 -13.17 -27.43
N LEU A 30 -39.13 -14.06 -26.53
CA LEU A 30 -38.14 -15.12 -26.79
C LEU A 30 -38.84 -16.46 -27.10
N PRO A 31 -38.59 -17.09 -28.26
CA PRO A 31 -39.06 -18.45 -28.53
C PRO A 31 -38.48 -19.46 -27.53
N SER A 32 -39.20 -20.55 -27.25
CA SER A 32 -38.70 -21.63 -26.36
C SER A 32 -37.42 -22.30 -26.89
N SER A 33 -37.23 -22.32 -28.21
CA SER A 33 -35.99 -22.74 -28.88
C SER A 33 -34.85 -21.72 -28.83
N GLY A 34 -35.08 -20.55 -28.24
CA GLY A 34 -34.16 -19.42 -28.25
C GLY A 34 -34.15 -18.62 -29.55
N ASP A 35 -33.26 -17.64 -29.59
CA ASP A 35 -32.97 -16.80 -30.74
C ASP A 35 -31.45 -16.61 -30.95
N ARG A 36 -31.06 -15.63 -31.77
CA ARG A 36 -29.65 -15.36 -32.06
C ARG A 36 -28.85 -14.86 -30.84
N LYS A 37 -29.51 -14.19 -29.88
CA LYS A 37 -28.88 -13.66 -28.68
C LYS A 37 -28.90 -14.71 -27.56
N LEU A 38 -30.06 -15.28 -27.27
CA LEU A 38 -30.25 -16.26 -26.19
C LEU A 38 -30.60 -17.62 -26.78
N LYS A 39 -29.60 -18.48 -26.94
CA LYS A 39 -29.77 -19.84 -27.43
C LYS A 39 -29.64 -20.84 -26.28
N PRO A 40 -30.64 -21.70 -26.03
CA PRO A 40 -30.53 -22.73 -25.01
C PRO A 40 -29.49 -23.78 -25.42
N LYS A 41 -28.94 -24.48 -24.42
CA LYS A 41 -28.10 -25.67 -24.56
C LYS A 41 -28.78 -26.68 -25.46
N GLU A 42 -27.99 -27.51 -26.14
CA GLU A 42 -28.51 -28.54 -27.02
C GLU A 42 -29.49 -29.46 -26.25
N GLY A 43 -30.69 -29.64 -26.80
CA GLY A 43 -31.77 -30.43 -26.18
C GLY A 43 -32.61 -29.70 -25.12
N ALA A 44 -32.28 -28.47 -24.73
CA ALA A 44 -33.07 -27.68 -23.77
C ALA A 44 -34.04 -26.70 -24.46
N LEU A 45 -35.16 -26.43 -23.79
CA LEU A 45 -36.14 -25.40 -24.19
C LEU A 45 -36.46 -24.50 -22.98
N TYR A 46 -36.61 -23.20 -23.24
CA TYR A 46 -37.10 -22.27 -22.22
C TYR A 46 -38.61 -22.48 -21.98
N LEU A 47 -39.01 -22.26 -20.74
CA LEU A 47 -40.40 -22.22 -20.31
C LEU A 47 -40.88 -20.77 -20.18
N SER A 48 -42.15 -20.56 -20.53
CA SER A 48 -42.84 -19.30 -20.26
C SER A 48 -43.40 -19.28 -18.83
N LYS A 49 -43.94 -18.15 -18.38
CA LYS A 49 -44.70 -18.07 -17.11
C LYS A 49 -45.94 -18.99 -17.06
N SER A 50 -46.28 -19.72 -18.12
CA SER A 50 -47.31 -20.77 -18.07
C SER A 50 -46.76 -22.15 -17.74
N LEU A 51 -45.45 -22.25 -17.49
CA LEU A 51 -44.71 -23.51 -17.33
C LEU A 51 -44.82 -24.42 -18.55
N LYS A 52 -45.00 -23.81 -19.73
CA LYS A 52 -45.07 -24.49 -21.03
C LYS A 52 -43.94 -24.01 -21.93
N THR A 53 -43.57 -24.85 -22.89
CA THR A 53 -42.54 -24.58 -23.92
C THR A 53 -43.05 -23.64 -25.02
N THR A 54 -43.67 -22.53 -24.63
CA THR A 54 -44.14 -21.44 -25.49
C THR A 54 -43.16 -20.26 -25.44
N ARG A 55 -43.49 -19.15 -26.12
CA ARG A 55 -42.68 -17.93 -26.05
C ARG A 55 -42.68 -17.35 -24.63
N SER A 56 -41.52 -16.86 -24.19
CA SER A 56 -41.34 -16.10 -22.96
C SER A 56 -41.42 -14.62 -23.29
N GLU A 57 -42.34 -13.91 -22.65
CA GLU A 57 -42.59 -12.49 -22.84
C GLU A 57 -42.00 -11.73 -21.64
N PHE A 58 -40.93 -10.98 -21.88
CA PHE A 58 -40.26 -10.17 -20.87
C PHE A 58 -40.66 -8.71 -21.03
N GLU A 59 -40.91 -8.04 -19.92
CA GLU A 59 -41.31 -6.65 -19.87
C GLU A 59 -40.15 -5.78 -20.38
N PHE A 60 -38.96 -5.92 -19.80
CA PHE A 60 -37.73 -5.31 -20.33
C PHE A 60 -36.54 -6.27 -20.23
N LEU A 61 -35.78 -6.39 -21.32
CA LEU A 61 -34.58 -7.21 -21.36
C LEU A 61 -33.44 -6.45 -22.04
N ILE A 62 -32.43 -6.08 -21.26
CA ILE A 62 -31.30 -5.27 -21.73
C ILE A 62 -30.08 -6.18 -21.94
N PHE A 63 -29.54 -6.18 -23.15
CA PHE A 63 -28.27 -6.83 -23.47
C PHE A 63 -27.16 -5.78 -23.39
N SER A 64 -26.28 -5.89 -22.40
CA SER A 64 -25.14 -4.98 -22.22
C SER A 64 -23.83 -5.71 -22.51
N GLY A 65 -22.96 -5.08 -23.31
CA GLY A 65 -21.66 -5.63 -23.71
C GLY A 65 -20.94 -4.71 -24.69
N GLN A 66 -19.60 -4.64 -24.62
CA GLN A 66 -18.80 -3.83 -25.56
C GLN A 66 -18.64 -4.50 -26.93
N ASP A 67 -18.80 -5.84 -27.00
CA ASP A 67 -18.64 -6.61 -28.21
C ASP A 67 -19.99 -7.19 -28.69
N ARG A 68 -20.37 -6.92 -29.94
CA ARG A 68 -21.67 -7.35 -30.51
C ARG A 68 -21.84 -8.87 -30.59
N LYS A 69 -20.79 -9.65 -30.27
CA LYS A 69 -20.76 -11.12 -30.37
C LYS A 69 -20.83 -11.85 -29.02
N LYS A 70 -20.72 -11.17 -27.88
CA LYS A 70 -20.73 -11.78 -26.54
C LYS A 70 -21.76 -11.09 -25.65
N ILE A 71 -22.68 -11.85 -25.04
CA ILE A 71 -23.54 -11.31 -23.98
C ILE A 71 -22.69 -11.28 -22.72
N ASP A 72 -22.11 -10.12 -22.43
CA ASP A 72 -21.31 -9.95 -21.22
C ASP A 72 -22.21 -9.76 -19.99
N LYS A 73 -23.36 -9.07 -20.15
CA LYS A 73 -24.33 -8.80 -19.08
C LYS A 73 -25.76 -8.76 -19.58
N LEU A 74 -26.68 -9.20 -18.72
CA LEU A 74 -28.11 -9.16 -18.95
C LEU A 74 -28.77 -8.41 -17.80
N ILE A 75 -29.59 -7.40 -18.12
CA ILE A 75 -30.46 -6.73 -17.15
C ILE A 75 -31.89 -7.11 -17.45
N LEU A 76 -32.59 -7.65 -16.46
CA LEU A 76 -33.99 -8.08 -16.57
C LEU A 76 -34.85 -7.21 -15.65
N ILE A 77 -35.93 -6.62 -16.17
CA ILE A 77 -36.84 -5.83 -15.36
C ILE A 77 -38.26 -6.33 -15.59
N GLU A 78 -38.94 -6.63 -14.51
CA GLU A 78 -40.37 -6.96 -14.49
C GLU A 78 -41.08 -5.96 -13.60
N ASP A 79 -42.26 -5.52 -14.03
CA ASP A 79 -43.05 -4.57 -13.28
C ASP A 79 -44.51 -5.02 -13.05
N LYS A 80 -45.12 -4.43 -12.01
CA LYS A 80 -46.54 -4.62 -11.66
C LYS A 80 -47.19 -3.28 -11.34
N ASP A 81 -48.47 -3.17 -11.67
CA ASP A 81 -49.26 -1.94 -11.47
C ASP A 81 -49.50 -1.56 -9.99
N ASP A 82 -49.56 -2.56 -9.10
CA ASP A 82 -49.84 -2.36 -7.68
C ASP A 82 -48.57 -2.51 -6.86
N VAL A 83 -48.28 -1.55 -5.97
CA VAL A 83 -47.14 -1.58 -5.05
C VAL A 83 -47.14 -2.84 -4.18
N LYS A 84 -48.31 -3.41 -3.86
CA LYS A 84 -48.44 -4.65 -3.10
C LYS A 84 -47.93 -5.88 -3.85
N LYS A 85 -47.83 -5.80 -5.17
CA LYS A 85 -47.36 -6.87 -6.05
C LYS A 85 -45.85 -6.86 -6.32
N LEU A 86 -45.07 -6.17 -5.48
CA LEU A 86 -43.61 -6.25 -5.58
C LEU A 86 -43.09 -7.66 -5.29
N GLY A 87 -43.57 -8.27 -4.20
CA GLY A 87 -42.98 -9.48 -3.62
C GLY A 87 -41.83 -9.16 -2.66
N GLN A 88 -41.35 -10.18 -1.96
CA GLN A 88 -40.27 -10.15 -0.98
C GLN A 88 -39.29 -11.31 -1.23
N LEU A 89 -38.25 -11.43 -0.40
CA LEU A 89 -37.24 -12.49 -0.50
C LEU A 89 -37.85 -13.89 -0.59
N GLU A 90 -38.89 -14.16 0.21
CA GLU A 90 -39.58 -15.47 0.26
C GLU A 90 -40.24 -15.85 -1.06
N ASN A 91 -40.53 -14.88 -1.93
CA ASN A 91 -41.14 -15.12 -3.24
C ASN A 91 -40.12 -15.45 -4.34
N VAL A 92 -38.82 -15.35 -4.05
CA VAL A 92 -37.77 -15.69 -5.03
C VAL A 92 -37.76 -17.20 -5.25
N GLY A 93 -38.01 -17.64 -6.48
CA GLY A 93 -38.08 -19.07 -6.85
C GLY A 93 -39.41 -19.76 -6.52
N ASP A 94 -40.39 -19.04 -5.96
CA ASP A 94 -41.71 -19.58 -5.64
C ASP A 94 -42.63 -19.62 -6.87
N ASN A 95 -42.66 -20.75 -7.57
CA ASN A 95 -43.49 -20.89 -8.77
C ASN A 95 -45.00 -20.84 -8.51
N ASP A 96 -45.48 -20.93 -7.27
CA ASP A 96 -46.91 -20.88 -6.97
C ASP A 96 -47.47 -19.46 -7.07
N THR A 97 -46.63 -18.44 -6.84
CA THR A 97 -47.00 -17.02 -6.91
C THR A 97 -46.59 -16.36 -8.24
N LEU A 98 -46.31 -17.17 -9.26
CA LEU A 98 -45.91 -16.71 -10.57
C LEU A 98 -47.02 -15.87 -11.22
N ARG A 99 -46.63 -14.75 -11.84
CA ARG A 99 -47.49 -13.66 -12.36
C ARG A 99 -48.13 -12.77 -11.29
N GLU A 100 -48.13 -13.19 -10.02
CA GLU A 100 -48.68 -12.39 -8.94
C GLU A 100 -47.71 -11.29 -8.51
N TYR A 101 -46.43 -11.63 -8.33
CA TYR A 101 -45.39 -10.71 -7.87
C TYR A 101 -44.27 -10.49 -8.90
N ALA A 102 -43.75 -9.26 -8.95
CA ALA A 102 -42.63 -8.89 -9.81
C ALA A 102 -41.33 -9.65 -9.45
N VAL A 103 -41.05 -9.85 -8.15
CA VAL A 103 -39.89 -10.62 -7.66
C VAL A 103 -39.94 -12.07 -8.16
N THR A 104 -41.11 -12.70 -8.09
CA THR A 104 -41.30 -14.08 -8.56
C THR A 104 -41.03 -14.17 -10.06
N ASP A 105 -41.62 -13.29 -10.85
CA ASP A 105 -41.49 -13.27 -12.31
C ASP A 105 -40.04 -13.08 -12.77
N VAL A 106 -39.33 -12.11 -12.16
CA VAL A 106 -37.89 -11.90 -12.40
C VAL A 106 -37.10 -13.17 -12.09
N SER A 107 -37.36 -13.80 -10.95
CA SER A 107 -36.57 -14.94 -10.49
C SER A 107 -36.74 -16.16 -11.39
N PHE A 108 -37.97 -16.41 -11.84
CA PHE A 108 -38.28 -17.50 -12.77
C PHE A 108 -37.50 -17.33 -14.08
N TYR A 109 -37.58 -16.14 -14.66
CA TYR A 109 -36.90 -15.84 -15.91
C TYR A 109 -35.38 -15.85 -15.80
N ALA A 110 -34.83 -15.32 -14.72
CA ALA A 110 -33.40 -15.37 -14.47
C ALA A 110 -32.91 -16.82 -14.34
N ASN A 111 -33.65 -17.67 -13.62
CA ASN A 111 -33.34 -19.10 -13.48
C ASN A 111 -33.37 -19.84 -14.82
N GLU A 112 -34.40 -19.61 -15.64
CA GLU A 112 -34.56 -20.22 -16.95
C GLU A 112 -33.41 -19.87 -17.89
N ILE A 113 -32.99 -18.60 -17.92
CA ILE A 113 -31.87 -18.16 -18.75
C ILE A 113 -30.55 -18.71 -18.19
N LEU A 114 -30.26 -18.56 -16.91
CA LEU A 114 -28.97 -18.98 -16.35
C LEU A 114 -28.75 -20.49 -16.46
N SER A 115 -29.76 -21.31 -16.16
CA SER A 115 -29.62 -22.78 -16.19
C SER A 115 -29.47 -23.33 -17.62
N LYS A 116 -30.16 -22.72 -18.58
CA LYS A 116 -30.27 -23.26 -19.95
C LYS A 116 -29.41 -22.55 -20.99
N THR A 117 -28.89 -21.36 -20.76
CA THR A 117 -28.04 -20.64 -21.72
C THR A 117 -26.55 -20.81 -21.41
N GLU A 118 -25.75 -21.22 -22.40
CA GLU A 118 -24.28 -21.15 -22.29
C GLU A 118 -23.79 -19.71 -22.49
N GLY A 119 -22.75 -19.33 -21.74
CA GLY A 119 -22.16 -17.99 -21.83
C GLY A 119 -22.82 -16.91 -20.99
N VAL A 120 -24.04 -17.14 -20.46
CA VAL A 120 -24.65 -16.27 -19.45
C VAL A 120 -24.28 -16.79 -18.06
N ASN A 121 -23.56 -15.97 -17.29
CA ASN A 121 -23.06 -16.34 -15.96
C ASN A 121 -23.71 -15.56 -14.81
N SER A 122 -24.31 -14.40 -15.12
CA SER A 122 -25.04 -13.59 -14.15
C SER A 122 -26.11 -12.74 -14.84
N ILE A 123 -27.12 -12.33 -14.07
CA ILE A 123 -28.20 -11.45 -14.49
C ILE A 123 -28.46 -10.48 -13.33
N PHE A 124 -28.43 -9.18 -13.62
CA PHE A 124 -28.89 -8.18 -12.67
C PHE A 124 -30.37 -7.90 -12.95
N SER A 125 -31.22 -8.03 -11.95
CA SER A 125 -32.65 -7.95 -12.15
C SER A 125 -33.30 -6.93 -11.24
N LEU A 126 -34.37 -6.29 -11.73
CA LEU A 126 -35.20 -5.38 -10.94
C LEU A 126 -36.65 -5.87 -10.96
N ALA A 127 -37.19 -6.06 -9.78
CA ALA A 127 -38.62 -6.17 -9.59
C ALA A 127 -39.17 -4.78 -9.26
N VAL A 128 -40.14 -4.28 -10.03
CA VAL A 128 -40.71 -2.93 -9.88
C VAL A 128 -42.20 -3.02 -9.61
N ALA A 129 -42.71 -2.19 -8.71
CA ALA A 129 -44.13 -2.19 -8.39
C ALA A 129 -44.70 -0.79 -8.13
N GLY A 130 -45.83 -0.56 -8.78
CA GLY A 130 -46.69 0.61 -8.64
C GLY A 130 -46.13 1.90 -9.19
N LYS A 131 -46.98 2.92 -9.22
CA LYS A 131 -46.67 4.23 -9.80
C LYS A 131 -45.53 4.97 -9.11
N SER A 132 -45.18 4.60 -7.88
CA SER A 132 -44.02 5.15 -7.15
C SER A 132 -42.69 4.51 -7.55
N LEU A 133 -42.71 3.47 -8.39
CA LEU A 133 -41.54 2.65 -8.76
C LEU A 133 -40.83 2.11 -7.51
N ARG A 134 -41.58 1.43 -6.63
CA ARG A 134 -40.92 0.71 -5.53
C ARG A 134 -40.16 -0.46 -6.15
N THR A 135 -38.88 -0.59 -5.81
CA THR A 135 -38.00 -1.53 -6.50
C THR A 135 -37.20 -2.38 -5.52
N SER A 136 -37.07 -3.65 -5.86
CA SER A 136 -36.12 -4.58 -5.26
C SER A 136 -35.16 -5.02 -6.35
N ALA A 137 -33.86 -5.06 -6.05
CA ALA A 137 -32.85 -5.53 -6.98
C ALA A 137 -32.39 -6.94 -6.58
N ILE A 138 -32.16 -7.78 -7.58
CA ILE A 138 -31.74 -9.17 -7.37
C ILE A 138 -30.61 -9.46 -8.35
N TYR A 139 -29.45 -9.86 -7.83
CA TYR A 139 -28.32 -10.26 -8.66
C TYR A 139 -28.20 -11.78 -8.65
N PHE A 140 -28.61 -12.42 -9.75
CA PHE A 140 -28.53 -13.87 -9.93
C PHE A 140 -27.21 -14.24 -10.60
N PHE A 141 -26.59 -15.33 -10.16
CA PHE A 141 -25.33 -15.80 -10.72
C PHE A 141 -25.18 -17.31 -10.58
N LYS A 142 -24.41 -17.91 -11.50
CA LYS A 142 -23.97 -19.29 -11.36
C LYS A 142 -23.00 -19.41 -10.18
N ASN A 143 -23.12 -20.47 -9.41
CA ASN A 143 -22.31 -20.72 -8.22
C ASN A 143 -20.81 -20.71 -8.58
N THR A 144 -20.04 -19.83 -7.93
CA THR A 144 -18.59 -19.73 -8.09
C THR A 144 -17.92 -19.46 -6.75
N GLU A 145 -16.74 -20.05 -6.52
CA GLU A 145 -15.97 -19.80 -5.29
C GLU A 145 -15.62 -18.31 -5.10
N ILE A 146 -15.43 -17.57 -6.21
CA ILE A 146 -15.08 -16.15 -6.18
C ILE A 146 -16.21 -15.33 -5.57
N ILE A 147 -17.44 -15.44 -6.10
CA ILE A 147 -18.57 -14.65 -5.61
C ILE A 147 -18.88 -15.05 -4.16
N SER A 148 -18.87 -16.35 -3.86
CA SER A 148 -19.12 -16.85 -2.50
C SER A 148 -18.14 -16.32 -1.47
N LYS A 149 -16.89 -16.07 -1.84
CA LYS A 149 -15.85 -15.56 -0.93
C LYS A 149 -15.90 -14.05 -0.71
N TYR A 150 -16.26 -13.27 -1.74
CA TYR A 150 -16.06 -11.81 -1.72
C TYR A 150 -17.36 -10.97 -1.66
N SER A 151 -18.53 -11.60 -1.73
CA SER A 151 -19.81 -10.90 -1.59
C SER A 151 -19.86 -10.05 -0.32
N LYS A 152 -20.31 -8.79 -0.45
CA LYS A 152 -20.60 -7.89 0.67
C LYS A 152 -21.98 -8.13 1.28
N HIS A 153 -22.79 -8.97 0.64
CA HIS A 153 -24.16 -9.28 1.03
C HIS A 153 -24.36 -10.78 1.19
N GLU A 154 -25.39 -11.13 1.95
CA GLU A 154 -25.83 -12.52 2.09
C GLU A 154 -26.16 -13.14 0.73
N ILE A 155 -25.73 -14.38 0.55
CA ILE A 155 -25.98 -15.17 -0.65
C ILE A 155 -27.02 -16.22 -0.31
N HIS A 156 -28.07 -16.27 -1.13
CA HIS A 156 -29.13 -17.26 -1.05
C HIS A 156 -29.04 -18.23 -2.22
N SER A 157 -29.33 -19.51 -2.00
CA SER A 157 -29.39 -20.51 -3.07
C SER A 157 -30.78 -20.48 -3.72
N LEU A 158 -30.81 -20.48 -5.05
CA LEU A 158 -32.03 -20.69 -5.85
C LEU A 158 -32.13 -22.14 -6.35
N SER A 159 -30.99 -22.73 -6.68
CA SER A 159 -30.83 -24.13 -7.08
C SER A 159 -29.40 -24.60 -6.81
N ASP A 160 -29.10 -25.87 -7.12
CA ASP A 160 -27.76 -26.46 -6.97
C ASP A 160 -26.68 -25.69 -7.76
N GLU A 161 -27.06 -25.03 -8.86
CA GLU A 161 -26.13 -24.32 -9.75
C GLU A 161 -26.23 -22.80 -9.66
N ILE A 162 -27.30 -22.25 -9.08
CA ILE A 162 -27.62 -20.81 -9.13
C ILE A 162 -27.87 -20.28 -7.72
N SER A 163 -27.24 -19.14 -7.43
CA SER A 163 -27.45 -18.36 -6.21
C SER A 163 -27.78 -16.91 -6.56
N PHE A 164 -28.19 -16.14 -5.55
CA PHE A 164 -28.54 -14.74 -5.72
C PHE A 164 -28.24 -13.90 -4.48
N ILE A 165 -28.11 -12.59 -4.72
CA ILE A 165 -28.10 -11.54 -3.69
C ILE A 165 -29.38 -10.73 -3.84
N TYR A 166 -30.11 -10.52 -2.74
CA TYR A 166 -31.37 -9.78 -2.73
C TYR A 166 -31.22 -8.44 -2.00
N LEU A 167 -31.71 -7.36 -2.64
CA LEU A 167 -31.73 -6.00 -2.10
C LEU A 167 -33.18 -5.51 -2.02
N GLU A 168 -33.75 -5.51 -0.82
CA GLU A 168 -35.19 -5.29 -0.60
C GLU A 168 -35.67 -3.91 -1.08
N LYS A 169 -34.89 -2.85 -0.83
CA LYS A 169 -35.28 -1.44 -1.10
C LYS A 169 -34.23 -0.75 -1.96
N TRP A 170 -34.19 -1.11 -3.22
CA TRP A 170 -33.28 -0.52 -4.19
C TRP A 170 -33.95 0.64 -4.92
N ASN A 171 -33.33 1.82 -4.98
CA ASN A 171 -33.92 2.99 -5.64
C ASN A 171 -32.90 3.84 -6.41
N ASP A 172 -31.67 3.38 -6.58
CA ASP A 172 -30.59 4.14 -7.21
C ASP A 172 -30.48 3.84 -8.71
N TRP A 173 -31.51 4.26 -9.46
CA TRP A 173 -31.59 4.08 -10.91
C TRP A 173 -30.34 4.55 -11.66
N ASN A 174 -29.61 5.54 -11.15
CA ASN A 174 -28.38 6.03 -11.77
C ASN A 174 -27.29 4.96 -11.84
N GLN A 175 -27.29 3.97 -10.95
CA GLN A 175 -26.34 2.85 -10.98
C GLN A 175 -26.58 1.91 -12.15
N LEU A 176 -27.77 1.93 -12.78
CA LEU A 176 -28.03 1.16 -14.00
C LEU A 176 -27.43 1.77 -15.25
N ALA A 177 -26.89 3.00 -15.18
CA ALA A 177 -26.24 3.57 -16.35
C ALA A 177 -25.15 2.64 -16.90
N LYS A 178 -25.00 2.58 -18.23
CA LYS A 178 -24.13 1.61 -18.92
C LYS A 178 -22.68 1.65 -18.44
N ASP A 179 -22.21 2.82 -18.04
CA ASP A 179 -20.86 3.09 -17.53
C ASP A 179 -20.73 2.86 -16.02
N LYS A 180 -21.82 2.61 -15.29
CA LYS A 180 -21.84 2.52 -13.82
C LYS A 180 -22.25 1.16 -13.27
N ILE A 181 -23.06 0.37 -13.99
CA ILE A 181 -23.60 -0.88 -13.45
C ILE A 181 -22.53 -1.91 -13.08
N ASP A 182 -21.42 -1.93 -13.82
CA ASP A 182 -20.28 -2.79 -13.55
C ASP A 182 -19.62 -2.44 -12.22
N ASP A 183 -19.44 -1.14 -12.00
CA ASP A 183 -18.88 -0.62 -10.77
C ASP A 183 -19.84 -0.86 -9.61
N TYR A 184 -21.14 -0.65 -9.80
CA TYR A 184 -22.11 -0.96 -8.77
C TYR A 184 -22.06 -2.44 -8.36
N ILE A 185 -22.06 -3.37 -9.31
CA ILE A 185 -21.98 -4.80 -8.99
C ILE A 185 -20.64 -5.13 -8.32
N ASN A 186 -19.52 -4.70 -8.88
CA ASN A 186 -18.21 -5.11 -8.41
C ASN A 186 -17.81 -4.41 -7.10
N SER A 187 -18.11 -3.12 -6.94
CA SER A 187 -17.77 -2.34 -5.75
C SER A 187 -18.78 -2.54 -4.62
N TYR A 188 -20.08 -2.49 -4.91
CA TYR A 188 -21.14 -2.54 -3.89
C TYR A 188 -21.55 -3.97 -3.55
N LEU A 189 -21.67 -4.87 -4.54
CA LEU A 189 -22.13 -6.24 -4.27
C LEU A 189 -20.99 -7.22 -3.96
N LEU A 190 -19.87 -7.18 -4.71
CA LEU A 190 -18.92 -8.30 -4.75
C LEU A 190 -17.47 -7.98 -4.28
N ASN A 191 -17.16 -6.73 -3.96
CA ASN A 191 -15.80 -6.25 -3.60
C ASN A 191 -14.66 -6.71 -4.55
N LEU A 192 -14.93 -6.86 -5.86
CA LEU A 192 -13.98 -7.44 -6.82
C LEU A 192 -12.98 -6.44 -7.39
N ASP A 193 -13.29 -5.16 -7.31
CA ASP A 193 -12.46 -4.04 -7.76
C ASP A 193 -11.59 -3.46 -6.64
N SER A 194 -11.76 -3.96 -5.41
CA SER A 194 -10.93 -3.57 -4.28
C SER A 194 -9.49 -4.06 -4.49
N PRO A 195 -8.48 -3.19 -4.36
CA PRO A 195 -7.09 -3.61 -4.42
C PRO A 195 -6.71 -4.53 -3.25
N ASP A 196 -7.41 -4.42 -2.13
CA ASP A 196 -7.19 -5.24 -0.92
C ASP A 196 -7.78 -6.64 -1.04
N ASN A 197 -8.52 -6.90 -2.11
CA ASN A 197 -8.97 -8.25 -2.46
C ASN A 197 -7.75 -9.16 -2.64
N GLU A 198 -7.74 -10.32 -1.98
CA GLU A 198 -6.61 -11.26 -2.00
C GLU A 198 -6.22 -11.68 -3.44
N LEU A 199 -7.19 -11.85 -4.34
CA LEU A 199 -6.91 -12.16 -5.75
C LEU A 199 -6.20 -11.00 -6.45
N ASN A 200 -6.62 -9.76 -6.18
CA ASN A 200 -6.00 -8.57 -6.75
C ASN A 200 -4.61 -8.34 -6.16
N ILE A 201 -4.41 -8.51 -4.84
CA ILE A 201 -3.09 -8.47 -4.21
C ILE A 201 -2.15 -9.50 -4.84
N ASN A 202 -2.61 -10.74 -5.02
CA ASN A 202 -1.81 -11.80 -5.64
C ASN A 202 -1.50 -11.50 -7.11
N HIS A 203 -2.46 -10.92 -7.84
CA HIS A 203 -2.26 -10.46 -9.20
C HIS A 203 -1.22 -9.33 -9.29
N ILE A 204 -1.35 -8.30 -8.46
CA ILE A 204 -0.40 -7.19 -8.34
C ILE A 204 1.00 -7.72 -8.05
N ARG A 205 1.15 -8.63 -7.08
CA ARG A 205 2.43 -9.29 -6.78
C ARG A 205 3.00 -10.06 -7.96
N SER A 206 2.16 -10.76 -8.72
CA SER A 206 2.57 -11.46 -9.95
C SER A 206 3.07 -10.49 -11.01
N VAL A 207 2.33 -9.40 -11.26
CA VAL A 207 2.72 -8.34 -12.20
C VAL A 207 4.02 -7.67 -11.76
N ALA A 208 4.18 -7.38 -10.47
CA ALA A 208 5.39 -6.79 -9.92
C ALA A 208 6.62 -7.68 -10.07
N GLY A 209 6.50 -8.99 -9.78
CA GLY A 209 7.56 -9.95 -10.01
C GLY A 209 7.97 -10.03 -11.49
N LYS A 210 7.01 -9.99 -12.42
CA LYS A 210 7.29 -9.98 -13.87
C LYS A 210 7.92 -8.66 -14.32
N LEU A 211 7.38 -7.53 -13.87
CA LEU A 211 7.89 -6.22 -14.21
C LEU A 211 9.34 -6.06 -13.75
N SER A 212 9.65 -6.45 -12.50
CA SER A 212 11.02 -6.46 -11.99
C SER A 212 11.94 -7.32 -12.86
N ASN A 213 11.52 -8.55 -13.22
CA ASN A 213 12.29 -9.42 -14.10
C ASN A 213 12.50 -8.80 -15.50
N THR A 214 11.47 -8.16 -16.06
CA THR A 214 11.53 -7.47 -17.36
C THR A 214 12.53 -6.32 -17.30
N ILE A 215 12.43 -5.45 -16.29
CA ILE A 215 13.32 -4.31 -16.10
C ILE A 215 14.77 -4.80 -15.86
N ASP A 216 14.97 -5.77 -14.99
CA ASP A 216 16.29 -6.30 -14.64
C ASP A 216 16.97 -6.98 -15.84
N LYS A 217 16.29 -7.95 -16.46
CA LYS A 217 16.89 -8.80 -17.49
C LYS A 217 16.93 -8.14 -18.87
N LYS A 218 15.88 -7.39 -19.25
CA LYS A 218 15.78 -6.79 -20.58
C LYS A 218 16.42 -5.41 -20.63
N LEU A 219 16.11 -4.52 -19.68
CA LEU A 219 16.63 -3.14 -19.71
C LEU A 219 18.05 -3.04 -19.13
N LYS A 220 18.44 -3.95 -18.22
CA LYS A 220 19.76 -3.95 -17.57
C LYS A 220 20.10 -2.58 -16.95
N LEU A 221 19.10 -1.90 -16.41
CA LEU A 221 19.29 -0.64 -15.68
C LEU A 221 20.03 -0.91 -14.36
N ASP A 222 20.76 0.08 -13.85
CA ASP A 222 21.29 0.02 -12.49
C ASP A 222 20.13 0.08 -11.46
N PRO A 223 20.32 -0.42 -10.22
CA PRO A 223 19.24 -0.53 -9.24
C PRO A 223 18.46 0.77 -8.96
N PHE A 224 19.13 1.93 -8.97
CA PHE A 224 18.46 3.22 -8.72
C PHE A 224 17.57 3.63 -9.87
N LYS A 225 18.04 3.51 -11.11
CA LYS A 225 17.22 3.78 -12.29
C LYS A 225 16.01 2.87 -12.41
N ARG A 226 16.06 1.65 -11.85
CA ARG A 226 14.89 0.77 -11.77
C ARG A 226 13.81 1.33 -10.85
N LEU A 227 14.20 1.80 -9.66
CA LEU A 227 13.30 2.43 -8.70
C LEU A 227 12.72 3.74 -9.27
N LEU A 228 13.55 4.55 -9.92
CA LEU A 228 13.12 5.76 -10.61
C LEU A 228 12.18 5.44 -11.78
N LEU A 229 12.45 4.40 -12.58
CA LEU A 229 11.53 4.04 -13.66
C LEU A 229 10.16 3.62 -13.12
N VAL A 230 10.10 2.84 -12.04
CA VAL A 230 8.83 2.43 -11.42
C VAL A 230 8.09 3.62 -10.81
N SER A 231 8.75 4.46 -10.02
CA SER A 231 8.11 5.67 -9.46
C SER A 231 7.62 6.61 -10.57
N GLY A 232 8.41 6.80 -11.62
CA GLY A 232 8.05 7.61 -12.79
C GLY A 232 6.84 7.05 -13.55
N LEU A 233 6.76 5.72 -13.74
CA LEU A 233 5.60 5.06 -14.33
C LEU A 233 4.35 5.28 -13.48
N LEU A 234 4.42 5.03 -12.17
CA LEU A 234 3.29 5.20 -11.26
C LEU A 234 2.82 6.66 -11.24
N LEU A 235 3.74 7.63 -11.14
CA LEU A 235 3.42 9.06 -11.17
C LEU A 235 2.79 9.49 -12.49
N GLY A 236 3.41 9.11 -13.62
CA GLY A 236 2.94 9.53 -14.93
C GLY A 236 1.56 8.94 -15.28
N ILE A 237 1.34 7.66 -14.95
CA ILE A 237 0.06 6.97 -15.13
C ILE A 237 -1.00 7.53 -14.17
N ASN A 238 -0.63 7.84 -12.94
CA ASN A 238 -1.56 8.46 -11.99
C ASN A 238 -2.00 9.86 -12.47
N TYR A 239 -1.07 10.65 -13.00
CA TYR A 239 -1.41 11.96 -13.55
C TYR A 239 -2.31 11.86 -14.79
N ASP A 240 -1.97 10.98 -15.74
CA ASP A 240 -2.82 10.70 -16.90
C ASP A 240 -2.62 9.27 -17.39
N SER A 241 -3.60 8.40 -17.07
CA SER A 241 -3.56 6.99 -17.47
C SER A 241 -3.51 6.77 -18.99
N LYS A 242 -3.86 7.77 -19.82
CA LYS A 242 -3.76 7.67 -21.28
C LYS A 242 -2.32 7.65 -21.77
N VAL A 243 -1.34 7.97 -20.92
CA VAL A 243 0.10 7.83 -21.21
C VAL A 243 0.46 6.45 -21.78
N ILE A 244 -0.23 5.41 -21.33
CA ILE A 244 0.01 4.02 -21.74
C ILE A 244 -0.20 3.83 -23.24
N ASN A 245 -1.09 4.60 -23.86
CA ASN A 245 -1.37 4.54 -25.30
C ASN A 245 -0.23 5.10 -26.16
N SER A 246 0.81 5.67 -25.54
CA SER A 246 2.01 6.15 -26.23
C SER A 246 3.19 5.16 -26.12
N PHE A 247 3.06 4.10 -25.33
CA PHE A 247 4.20 3.26 -24.96
C PHE A 247 4.66 2.30 -26.06
N ASP A 248 3.81 2.06 -27.06
CA ASP A 248 4.11 1.37 -28.33
C ASP A 248 4.72 2.29 -29.39
N GLU A 249 4.96 3.57 -29.07
CA GLU A 249 5.55 4.55 -29.96
C GLU A 249 6.95 4.99 -29.49
N PRO A 250 7.86 5.37 -30.42
CA PRO A 250 9.20 5.87 -30.07
C PRO A 250 9.20 7.09 -29.13
N PHE A 251 8.15 7.90 -29.18
CA PHE A 251 8.02 9.10 -28.34
C PHE A 251 7.41 8.82 -26.96
N GLY A 252 6.92 7.59 -26.70
CA GLY A 252 6.30 7.19 -25.43
C GLY A 252 7.08 7.57 -24.18
N PRO A 253 8.41 7.34 -24.11
CA PRO A 253 9.20 7.76 -22.94
C PRO A 253 9.29 9.28 -22.77
N SER A 254 9.33 10.05 -23.86
CA SER A 254 9.28 11.52 -23.78
C SER A 254 7.92 12.01 -23.30
N ASP A 255 6.86 11.32 -23.72
CA ASP A 255 5.50 11.59 -23.30
C ASP A 255 5.32 11.24 -21.81
N LEU A 256 5.83 10.09 -21.35
CA LEU A 256 5.90 9.73 -19.91
C LEU A 256 6.62 10.80 -19.09
N TYR A 257 7.79 11.24 -19.54
CA TYR A 257 8.55 12.30 -18.86
C TYR A 257 7.73 13.59 -18.69
N LYS A 258 6.94 13.99 -19.70
CA LYS A 258 6.05 15.16 -19.59
C LYS A 258 4.95 14.98 -18.54
N ARG A 259 4.40 13.76 -18.38
CA ARG A 259 3.41 13.50 -17.29
C ARG A 259 4.07 13.54 -15.92
N ILE A 260 5.31 13.09 -15.79
CA ILE A 260 6.08 13.21 -14.54
C ILE A 260 6.34 14.68 -14.21
N ASP A 261 6.68 15.51 -15.19
CA ASP A 261 6.78 16.97 -15.01
C ASP A 261 5.47 17.58 -14.50
N ALA A 262 4.36 17.22 -15.14
CA ALA A 262 3.05 17.72 -14.76
C ALA A 262 2.57 17.22 -13.38
N SER A 263 3.05 16.07 -12.90
CA SER A 263 2.73 15.55 -11.56
C SER A 263 3.49 16.24 -10.42
N LEU A 264 4.45 17.12 -10.74
CA LEU A 264 5.22 17.92 -9.78
C LEU A 264 4.82 19.40 -9.87
N PRO A 265 3.73 19.84 -9.22
CA PRO A 265 3.23 21.20 -9.39
C PRO A 265 4.02 22.24 -8.55
N LEU A 266 4.14 23.46 -9.07
CA LEU A 266 4.97 24.51 -8.46
C LEU A 266 4.45 25.05 -7.12
N ASN A 267 3.17 24.79 -6.80
CA ASN A 267 2.61 25.12 -5.48
C ASN A 267 3.11 24.18 -4.38
N LYS A 268 3.59 22.98 -4.73
CA LYS A 268 4.20 22.01 -3.80
C LYS A 268 5.74 22.02 -3.89
N PHE A 269 6.29 22.31 -5.06
CA PHE A 269 7.72 22.22 -5.35
C PHE A 269 8.28 23.54 -5.83
N SER A 270 9.36 24.04 -5.21
CA SER A 270 10.10 25.18 -5.77
C SER A 270 10.65 24.84 -7.16
N SER A 271 10.92 25.87 -7.96
CA SER A 271 11.46 25.72 -9.31
C SER A 271 12.78 24.93 -9.33
N GLU A 272 13.67 25.20 -8.37
CA GLU A 272 14.97 24.54 -8.21
C GLU A 272 14.78 23.06 -7.86
N LYS A 273 13.92 22.79 -6.87
CA LYS A 273 13.60 21.43 -6.43
C LYS A 273 12.97 20.61 -7.56
N LYS A 274 11.99 21.18 -8.26
CA LYS A 274 11.36 20.55 -9.42
C LYS A 274 12.36 20.24 -10.53
N SER A 275 13.21 21.21 -10.88
CA SER A 275 14.26 21.04 -11.90
C SER A 275 15.21 19.89 -11.55
N GLN A 276 15.62 19.80 -10.29
CA GLN A 276 16.49 18.75 -9.82
C GLN A 276 15.83 17.36 -9.84
N LEU A 277 14.57 17.26 -9.42
CA LEU A 277 13.80 16.01 -9.50
C LEU A 277 13.72 15.54 -10.96
N LEU A 278 13.36 16.44 -11.87
CA LEU A 278 13.22 16.13 -13.30
C LEU A 278 14.53 15.70 -13.95
N LYS A 279 15.67 16.25 -13.50
CA LYS A 279 17.00 15.78 -13.94
C LYS A 279 17.20 14.29 -13.67
N GLN A 280 16.72 13.78 -12.53
CA GLN A 280 16.84 12.34 -12.19
C GLN A 280 15.93 11.46 -13.05
N TYR A 281 14.82 11.99 -13.56
CA TYR A 281 13.93 11.25 -14.47
C TYR A 281 14.32 11.37 -15.95
N SER A 282 15.30 12.22 -16.31
CA SER A 282 15.62 12.50 -17.72
C SER A 282 16.10 11.27 -18.48
N PHE A 283 16.74 10.31 -17.80
CA PHE A 283 17.18 9.06 -18.42
C PHE A 283 16.03 8.28 -19.09
N ILE A 284 14.78 8.45 -18.64
CA ILE A 284 13.61 7.78 -19.26
C ILE A 284 13.50 8.17 -20.74
N LYS A 285 13.71 9.45 -21.08
CA LYS A 285 13.67 9.94 -22.46
C LYS A 285 15.03 9.87 -23.17
N ASP A 286 16.12 9.93 -22.43
CA ASP A 286 17.47 10.05 -22.99
C ASP A 286 18.16 8.68 -23.23
N ASP A 287 17.83 7.65 -22.45
CA ASP A 287 18.43 6.31 -22.58
C ASP A 287 17.81 5.54 -23.75
N LYS A 288 18.62 5.25 -24.77
CA LYS A 288 18.19 4.50 -25.96
C LYS A 288 17.59 3.13 -25.64
N LYS A 289 18.04 2.48 -24.58
CA LYS A 289 17.51 1.17 -24.12
C LYS A 289 16.07 1.25 -23.64
N ILE A 290 15.61 2.45 -23.28
CA ILE A 290 14.23 2.73 -22.88
C ILE A 290 13.47 3.33 -24.06
N SER A 291 14.11 4.21 -24.83
CA SER A 291 13.41 5.03 -25.81
C SER A 291 13.25 4.44 -27.20
N THR A 292 14.24 3.70 -27.70
CA THR A 292 14.29 3.37 -29.14
C THR A 292 14.71 1.93 -29.45
N GLU A 293 15.24 1.18 -28.47
CA GLU A 293 15.66 -0.21 -28.68
C GLU A 293 14.45 -1.17 -28.70
N LEU A 294 14.18 -1.76 -29.86
CA LEU A 294 13.15 -2.79 -30.02
C LEU A 294 13.66 -4.15 -29.52
N PHE A 295 12.93 -4.78 -28.60
CA PHE A 295 13.27 -6.11 -28.13
C PHE A 295 12.92 -7.18 -29.15
N LYS A 296 13.78 -8.20 -29.29
CA LYS A 296 13.54 -9.34 -30.20
C LYS A 296 13.48 -10.65 -29.42
N LYS A 297 12.52 -11.52 -29.77
CA LYS A 297 12.43 -12.90 -29.28
C LYS A 297 12.23 -13.84 -30.46
N ASN A 298 13.09 -14.85 -30.59
CA ASN A 298 13.08 -15.81 -31.71
C ASN A 298 13.04 -15.16 -33.10
N GLY A 299 13.73 -14.01 -33.27
CA GLY A 299 13.77 -13.27 -34.54
C GLY A 299 12.62 -12.28 -34.77
N ASN A 300 11.54 -12.34 -33.99
CA ASN A 300 10.40 -11.41 -34.09
C ASN A 300 10.52 -10.26 -33.09
N SER A 301 10.10 -9.06 -33.49
CA SER A 301 10.03 -7.88 -32.62
C SER A 301 8.93 -8.09 -31.56
N GLU A 302 9.29 -8.00 -30.28
CA GLU A 302 8.36 -8.02 -29.14
C GLU A 302 7.73 -6.64 -28.86
N GLY A 303 8.35 -5.57 -29.36
CA GLY A 303 7.91 -4.18 -29.17
C GLY A 303 8.91 -3.30 -28.44
N TYR A 304 8.46 -2.08 -28.12
CA TYR A 304 9.25 -1.13 -27.33
C TYR A 304 9.32 -1.53 -25.84
N PRO A 305 10.33 -1.05 -25.10
CA PRO A 305 10.49 -1.31 -23.67
C PRO A 305 9.25 -0.98 -22.84
N LEU A 306 8.70 0.22 -23.02
CA LEU A 306 7.52 0.67 -22.29
C LEU A 306 6.27 -0.08 -22.74
N GLU A 307 6.17 -0.50 -24.00
CA GLU A 307 5.06 -1.34 -24.50
C GLU A 307 4.99 -2.68 -23.76
N ILE A 308 6.13 -3.33 -23.53
CA ILE A 308 6.19 -4.58 -22.79
C ILE A 308 5.72 -4.36 -21.34
N ILE A 309 6.12 -3.24 -20.73
CA ILE A 309 5.68 -2.86 -19.38
C ILE A 309 4.17 -2.61 -19.35
N ALA A 310 3.64 -1.84 -20.31
CA ALA A 310 2.21 -1.58 -20.45
C ALA A 310 1.41 -2.87 -20.58
N LYS A 311 1.87 -3.82 -21.42
CA LYS A 311 1.22 -5.12 -21.61
C LYS A 311 1.09 -5.90 -20.30
N GLU A 312 2.09 -5.87 -19.43
CA GLU A 312 2.01 -6.51 -18.11
C GLU A 312 1.08 -5.76 -17.15
N LEU A 313 1.12 -4.42 -17.13
CA LEU A 313 0.26 -3.60 -16.27
C LEU A 313 -1.23 -3.68 -16.65
N LEU A 314 -1.52 -3.80 -17.95
CA LEU A 314 -2.88 -3.94 -18.51
C LEU A 314 -3.42 -5.36 -18.44
N LYS A 315 -2.60 -6.34 -18.03
CA LYS A 315 -3.07 -7.72 -17.90
C LYS A 315 -4.13 -7.80 -16.80
N LYS A 316 -5.32 -8.30 -17.15
CA LYS A 316 -6.42 -8.49 -16.21
C LYS A 316 -6.24 -9.73 -15.34
N SER A 317 -6.63 -9.61 -14.08
CA SER A 317 -6.77 -10.72 -13.14
C SER A 317 -7.97 -11.63 -13.52
N PRO A 318 -8.14 -12.80 -12.88
CA PRO A 318 -9.33 -13.63 -13.08
C PRO A 318 -10.65 -12.90 -12.76
N VAL A 319 -10.62 -11.85 -11.95
CA VAL A 319 -11.79 -11.01 -11.63
C VAL A 319 -11.97 -9.83 -12.57
N GLY A 320 -11.16 -9.73 -13.63
CA GLY A 320 -11.36 -8.79 -14.73
C GLY A 320 -10.67 -7.43 -14.59
N TYR A 321 -9.86 -7.23 -13.55
CA TYR A 321 -9.18 -5.97 -13.26
C TYR A 321 -7.68 -6.05 -13.51
N SER A 322 -7.14 -5.08 -14.24
CA SER A 322 -5.69 -4.86 -14.38
C SER A 322 -5.16 -3.96 -13.27
N VAL A 323 -3.83 -3.82 -13.13
CA VAL A 323 -3.25 -2.90 -12.14
C VAL A 323 -3.70 -1.47 -12.42
N ILE A 324 -3.79 -1.09 -13.70
CA ILE A 324 -4.25 0.22 -14.14
C ILE A 324 -5.72 0.45 -13.80
N ASP A 325 -6.56 -0.58 -13.93
CA ASP A 325 -7.98 -0.47 -13.56
C ASP A 325 -8.12 -0.25 -12.05
N LEU A 326 -7.35 -0.98 -11.23
CA LEU A 326 -7.35 -0.83 -9.77
C LEU A 326 -6.87 0.57 -9.34
N MET A 327 -5.84 1.11 -10.00
CA MET A 327 -5.36 2.49 -9.78
C MET A 327 -6.44 3.55 -9.98
N LYS A 328 -7.41 3.29 -10.88
CA LYS A 328 -8.52 4.20 -11.15
C LYS A 328 -9.68 4.08 -10.15
N LYS A 329 -9.80 2.97 -9.42
CA LYS A 329 -10.99 2.64 -8.60
C LYS A 329 -10.85 2.95 -7.11
N SER A 330 -9.65 2.88 -6.55
CA SER A 330 -9.40 3.04 -5.12
C SER A 330 -9.17 4.51 -4.73
N SER A 331 -9.19 4.80 -3.41
CA SER A 331 -8.54 6.01 -2.87
C SER A 331 -7.12 6.03 -3.43
N HIS A 332 -6.87 6.94 -4.38
CA HIS A 332 -5.70 6.85 -5.27
C HIS A 332 -4.37 6.73 -4.52
N ILE A 333 -4.29 7.27 -3.31
CA ILE A 333 -3.09 7.32 -2.48
C ILE A 333 -2.71 5.93 -1.92
N ASP A 334 -3.63 5.23 -1.26
CA ASP A 334 -3.28 3.98 -0.53
C ASP A 334 -2.79 2.88 -1.47
N LEU A 335 -3.42 2.77 -2.65
CA LEU A 335 -3.02 1.80 -3.65
C LEU A 335 -1.67 2.15 -4.28
N LEU A 336 -1.42 3.41 -4.60
CA LEU A 336 -0.17 3.82 -5.25
C LEU A 336 1.05 3.56 -4.36
N GLY A 337 0.93 3.90 -3.07
CA GLY A 337 1.95 3.58 -2.08
C GLY A 337 2.19 2.07 -1.96
N ASN A 338 1.11 1.30 -1.81
CA ASN A 338 1.18 -0.17 -1.77
C ASN A 338 1.79 -0.78 -3.03
N LEU A 339 1.47 -0.25 -4.21
CA LEU A 339 2.04 -0.69 -5.48
C LEU A 339 3.55 -0.46 -5.49
N PHE A 340 4.00 0.75 -5.14
CA PHE A 340 5.42 1.07 -5.05
C PHE A 340 6.14 0.10 -4.11
N ASP A 341 5.61 -0.11 -2.90
CA ASP A 341 6.14 -1.06 -1.92
C ASP A 341 6.23 -2.50 -2.44
N ILE A 342 5.21 -2.96 -3.18
CA ILE A 342 5.24 -4.29 -3.79
C ILE A 342 6.31 -4.34 -4.88
N PHE A 343 6.36 -3.36 -5.78
CA PHE A 343 7.35 -3.33 -6.86
C PHE A 343 8.78 -3.28 -6.33
N THR A 344 9.05 -2.45 -5.31
CA THR A 344 10.39 -2.34 -4.71
C THR A 344 10.82 -3.63 -4.01
N LYS A 345 9.91 -4.37 -3.36
CA LYS A 345 10.19 -5.70 -2.77
C LYS A 345 10.72 -6.71 -3.80
N TYR A 346 10.29 -6.63 -5.06
CA TYR A 346 10.76 -7.50 -6.13
C TYR A 346 12.03 -7.01 -6.82
N MET A 347 12.41 -5.75 -6.61
CA MET A 347 13.65 -5.18 -7.14
C MET A 347 14.80 -5.48 -6.18
N ASN A 348 15.82 -6.21 -6.66
CA ASN A 348 17.04 -6.41 -5.89
C ASN A 348 17.85 -5.11 -5.90
N VAL A 349 17.62 -4.23 -4.91
CA VAL A 349 18.44 -3.03 -4.69
C VAL A 349 19.77 -3.41 -4.02
N GLY A 350 19.72 -4.38 -3.10
CA GLY A 350 20.90 -4.94 -2.44
C GLY A 350 21.55 -6.03 -3.28
N GLY A 351 22.56 -5.69 -4.07
CA GLY A 351 23.36 -6.71 -4.77
C GLY A 351 24.42 -6.20 -5.73
N ALA A 352 24.23 -5.03 -6.34
CA ALA A 352 25.26 -4.49 -7.25
C ALA A 352 26.43 -3.82 -6.48
N SER A 353 26.17 -3.31 -5.27
CA SER A 353 27.17 -2.55 -4.48
C SER A 353 27.24 -2.91 -3.00
N GLY A 354 26.33 -3.72 -2.45
CA GLY A 354 26.38 -4.13 -1.03
C GLY A 354 26.03 -3.03 0.01
N ASP A 355 25.99 -1.75 -0.38
CA ASP A 355 25.99 -0.63 0.58
C ASP A 355 24.60 -0.08 0.97
N ILE A 356 23.52 -0.45 0.25
CA ILE A 356 22.19 0.13 0.50
C ILE A 356 21.27 -0.91 1.12
N VAL A 357 20.90 -0.65 2.37
CA VAL A 357 20.06 -1.50 3.19
C VAL A 357 18.78 -0.74 3.51
N LEU A 358 17.67 -1.16 2.92
CA LEU A 358 16.35 -0.61 3.24
C LEU A 358 15.88 -1.17 4.59
N THR A 359 15.36 -0.30 5.44
CA THR A 359 14.79 -0.70 6.74
C THR A 359 13.47 -1.44 6.53
N PRO A 360 13.33 -2.68 7.04
CA PRO A 360 12.09 -3.43 6.95
C PRO A 360 10.88 -2.67 7.54
N PRO A 361 9.70 -2.73 6.89
CA PRO A 361 8.51 -1.96 7.34
C PRO A 361 8.06 -2.24 8.79
N HIS A 362 8.22 -3.48 9.26
CA HIS A 362 7.86 -3.81 10.65
C HIS A 362 8.76 -3.11 11.67
N LEU A 363 10.03 -2.84 11.33
CA LEU A 363 10.95 -2.10 12.19
C LEU A 363 10.67 -0.59 12.14
N THR A 364 10.42 -0.02 10.96
CA THR A 364 10.07 1.41 10.85
C THR A 364 8.78 1.73 11.60
N LYS A 365 7.76 0.86 11.49
CA LYS A 365 6.52 0.96 12.28
C LYS A 365 6.81 0.86 13.78
N PHE A 366 7.49 -0.20 14.21
CA PHE A 366 7.80 -0.40 15.63
C PHE A 366 8.59 0.76 16.24
N MET A 367 9.61 1.27 15.54
CA MET A 367 10.42 2.39 16.00
C MET A 367 9.61 3.68 16.14
N SER A 368 8.62 3.90 15.27
CA SER A 368 7.69 5.03 15.36
C SER A 368 6.74 4.88 16.56
N GLU A 369 6.27 3.65 16.81
CA GLU A 369 5.35 3.34 17.91
C GLU A 369 5.99 3.49 19.30
N ILE A 370 7.24 3.06 19.47
CA ILE A 370 7.93 3.09 20.78
C ILE A 370 8.39 4.47 21.21
N VAL A 371 8.48 5.42 20.28
CA VAL A 371 8.66 6.85 20.61
C VAL A 371 7.34 7.61 20.63
N ASP A 372 6.21 6.91 20.49
CA ASP A 372 4.87 7.46 20.59
C ASP A 372 4.63 8.64 19.64
N VAL A 373 4.90 8.43 18.35
CA VAL A 373 4.54 9.38 17.29
C VAL A 373 3.03 9.61 17.27
N ASN A 374 2.63 10.88 17.23
CA ASN A 374 1.23 11.32 17.12
C ASN A 374 1.09 12.57 16.23
N ALA A 375 -0.15 13.06 16.06
CA ALA A 375 -0.46 14.16 15.14
C ALA A 375 0.16 15.51 15.50
N GLU A 376 0.63 15.72 16.73
CA GLU A 376 1.29 16.97 17.18
C GLU A 376 2.80 16.98 16.92
N ASP A 377 3.35 15.85 16.46
CA ASP A 377 4.80 15.68 16.32
C ASP A 377 5.33 16.22 14.99
N TYR A 378 6.47 16.89 15.06
CA TYR A 378 7.31 17.22 13.90
C TYR A 378 8.43 16.18 13.80
N ILE A 379 8.47 15.47 12.68
CA ILE A 379 9.23 14.23 12.50
C ILE A 379 10.33 14.45 11.48
N LEU A 380 11.55 14.05 11.84
CA LEU A 380 12.73 14.19 11.01
C LEU A 380 13.40 12.83 10.75
N ASP A 381 13.81 12.63 9.50
CA ASP A 381 14.76 11.58 9.09
C ASP A 381 15.89 12.19 8.25
N ILE A 382 17.09 12.32 8.82
CA ILE A 382 18.24 12.94 8.15
C ILE A 382 18.98 12.00 7.17
N THR A 383 18.51 10.77 6.99
CA THR A 383 19.02 9.78 6.02
C THR A 383 17.83 9.00 5.45
N VAL A 384 16.92 9.74 4.81
CA VAL A 384 15.54 9.30 4.57
C VAL A 384 15.41 8.04 3.70
N GLY A 385 16.39 7.75 2.83
CA GLY A 385 16.35 6.59 1.96
C GLY A 385 15.09 6.63 1.09
N THR A 386 14.32 5.54 1.06
CA THR A 386 13.03 5.50 0.35
C THR A 386 11.86 6.10 1.15
N ALA A 387 12.12 6.83 2.24
CA ALA A 387 11.14 7.42 3.17
C ALA A 387 10.35 6.44 4.04
N GLY A 388 10.90 5.24 4.30
CA GLY A 388 10.21 4.20 5.07
C GLY A 388 9.78 4.62 6.49
N PHE A 389 10.62 5.40 7.20
CA PHE A 389 10.26 5.92 8.53
C PHE A 389 9.15 6.96 8.47
N LEU A 390 9.25 7.94 7.56
CA LEU A 390 8.25 9.01 7.43
C LEU A 390 6.88 8.45 7.00
N ILE A 391 6.86 7.48 6.07
CA ILE A 391 5.63 6.79 5.67
C ILE A 391 5.04 6.02 6.86
N SER A 392 5.87 5.28 7.61
CA SER A 392 5.39 4.53 8.78
C SER A 392 4.81 5.44 9.87
N ALA A 393 5.45 6.58 10.10
CA ALA A 393 4.97 7.60 11.02
C ALA A 393 3.64 8.20 10.56
N MET A 394 3.53 8.57 9.27
CA MET A 394 2.30 9.10 8.69
C MET A 394 1.14 8.09 8.78
N THR A 395 1.36 6.83 8.39
CA THR A 395 0.33 5.78 8.52
C THR A 395 -0.10 5.57 9.97
N LEU A 396 0.84 5.59 10.92
CA LEU A 396 0.52 5.47 12.34
C LEU A 396 -0.35 6.62 12.84
N ILE A 397 -0.06 7.85 12.42
CA ILE A 397 -0.86 9.04 12.75
C ILE A 397 -2.25 8.95 12.13
N ASP A 398 -2.34 8.59 10.84
CA ASP A 398 -3.62 8.42 10.14
C ASP A 398 -4.50 7.37 10.85
N GLU A 399 -3.92 6.23 11.24
CA GLU A 399 -4.62 5.20 12.02
C GLU A 399 -5.13 5.73 13.37
N GLN A 400 -4.35 6.56 14.08
CA GLN A 400 -4.75 7.15 15.36
C GLN A 400 -5.91 8.14 15.18
N ILE A 401 -5.83 9.01 14.16
CA ILE A 401 -6.88 9.97 13.82
C ILE A 401 -8.17 9.23 13.44
N ASP A 402 -8.07 8.17 12.63
CA ASP A 402 -9.24 7.40 12.19
C ASP A 402 -9.93 6.67 13.34
N LYS A 403 -9.16 6.13 14.29
CA LYS A 403 -9.68 5.48 15.50
C LYS A 403 -10.25 6.47 16.52
N ASN A 404 -9.99 7.77 16.36
CA ASN A 404 -10.51 8.77 17.28
C ASN A 404 -12.00 9.05 16.98
N ASN A 405 -12.88 8.49 17.80
CA ASN A 405 -14.33 8.66 17.67
C ASN A 405 -14.83 10.04 18.11
N SER A 406 -13.98 10.87 18.75
CA SER A 406 -14.37 12.23 19.14
C SER A 406 -14.30 13.23 17.99
N LEU A 407 -13.66 12.88 16.87
CA LEU A 407 -13.49 13.76 15.72
C LEU A 407 -14.55 13.47 14.65
N THR A 408 -15.10 14.54 14.10
CA THR A 408 -15.90 14.49 12.87
C THR A 408 -15.04 14.10 11.67
N LYS A 409 -15.66 13.69 10.57
CA LYS A 409 -14.94 13.35 9.33
C LYS A 409 -14.10 14.53 8.81
N GLU A 410 -14.62 15.75 8.92
CA GLU A 410 -13.93 16.96 8.46
C GLU A 410 -12.70 17.28 9.32
N GLU A 411 -12.81 17.17 10.64
CA GLU A 411 -11.67 17.36 11.55
C GLU A 411 -10.58 16.31 11.33
N LYS A 412 -10.96 15.05 11.07
CA LYS A 412 -10.00 14.00 10.73
C LYS A 412 -9.21 14.36 9.49
N GLU A 413 -9.88 14.76 8.41
CA GLU A 413 -9.17 15.13 7.18
C GLU A 413 -8.33 16.41 7.36
N GLY A 414 -8.82 17.39 8.14
CA GLY A 414 -8.04 18.59 8.46
C GLY A 414 -6.73 18.26 9.20
N GLN A 415 -6.78 17.35 10.18
CA GLN A 415 -5.58 16.90 10.90
C GLN A 415 -4.63 16.11 10.00
N LYS A 416 -5.14 15.19 9.18
CA LYS A 416 -4.31 14.43 8.23
C LYS A 416 -3.62 15.35 7.22
N GLU A 417 -4.34 16.33 6.69
CA GLU A 417 -3.78 17.31 5.75
C GLU A 417 -2.69 18.15 6.40
N LEU A 418 -2.88 18.59 7.65
CA LEU A 418 -1.86 19.33 8.41
C LEU A 418 -0.58 18.50 8.54
N VAL A 419 -0.69 17.24 8.97
CA VAL A 419 0.45 16.33 9.12
C VAL A 419 1.18 16.16 7.79
N ARG A 420 0.43 15.87 6.72
CA ARG A 420 0.96 15.65 5.36
C ARG A 420 1.61 16.90 4.76
N THR A 421 1.19 18.09 5.17
CA THR A 421 1.72 19.34 4.63
C THR A 421 2.80 19.97 5.49
N GLU A 422 2.89 19.66 6.78
CA GLU A 422 3.78 20.39 7.70
C GLU A 422 4.70 19.52 8.57
N HIS A 423 4.36 18.27 8.89
CA HIS A 423 4.99 17.55 10.00
C HIS A 423 6.09 16.56 9.60
N LEU A 424 6.19 16.21 8.31
CA LEU A 424 7.10 15.16 7.81
C LEU A 424 8.29 15.77 7.07
N TRP A 425 9.51 15.55 7.59
CA TRP A 425 10.73 16.16 7.06
C TRP A 425 11.84 15.13 6.88
N GLY A 426 12.62 15.27 5.80
CA GLY A 426 13.72 14.35 5.56
C GLY A 426 14.85 14.91 4.72
N VAL A 427 16.00 14.24 4.77
CA VAL A 427 17.17 14.59 3.97
C VAL A 427 17.82 13.32 3.42
N ASP A 428 18.21 13.35 2.15
CA ASP A 428 19.09 12.33 1.57
C ASP A 428 20.25 12.97 0.82
N TYR A 429 21.42 12.33 0.88
CA TYR A 429 22.62 12.76 0.17
C TYR A 429 22.62 12.28 -1.29
N ASP A 430 22.10 11.08 -1.57
CA ASP A 430 22.09 10.56 -2.94
C ASP A 430 20.92 11.18 -3.72
N SER A 431 21.25 11.85 -4.82
CA SER A 431 20.24 12.57 -5.62
C SER A 431 19.16 11.65 -6.23
N ASN A 432 19.45 10.38 -6.50
CA ASN A 432 18.45 9.42 -6.97
C ASN A 432 17.56 8.98 -5.81
N MET A 433 18.15 8.66 -4.66
CA MET A 433 17.40 8.26 -3.48
C MET A 433 16.50 9.38 -2.98
N TYR A 434 16.98 10.62 -2.99
CA TYR A 434 16.19 11.83 -2.77
C TYR A 434 14.95 11.89 -3.69
N ALA A 435 15.13 11.69 -5.00
CA ALA A 435 14.01 11.68 -5.94
C ALA A 435 13.03 10.52 -5.69
N VAL A 436 13.55 9.34 -5.34
CA VAL A 436 12.73 8.19 -4.93
C VAL A 436 11.95 8.50 -3.65
N ALA A 437 12.56 9.13 -2.66
CA ALA A 437 11.91 9.52 -1.40
C ALA A 437 10.75 10.49 -1.63
N VAL A 438 11.00 11.58 -2.37
CA VAL A 438 9.99 12.58 -2.70
C VAL A 438 8.80 11.94 -3.41
N THR A 439 9.07 11.10 -4.40
CA THR A 439 8.01 10.47 -5.18
C THR A 439 7.28 9.39 -4.40
N ASN A 440 7.97 8.64 -3.53
CA ASN A 440 7.33 7.68 -2.65
C ASN A 440 6.39 8.37 -1.65
N MET A 441 6.82 9.48 -1.04
CA MET A 441 5.98 10.31 -0.17
C MET A 441 4.75 10.82 -0.91
N LEU A 442 4.91 11.37 -2.12
CA LEU A 442 3.79 11.81 -2.96
C LEU A 442 2.80 10.69 -3.27
N LEU A 443 3.29 9.50 -3.62
CA LEU A 443 2.44 8.34 -3.89
C LEU A 443 1.68 7.88 -2.65
N HIS A 444 2.23 8.10 -1.46
CA HIS A 444 1.58 7.88 -0.16
C HIS A 444 0.76 9.07 0.34
N GLY A 445 0.54 10.10 -0.50
CA GLY A 445 -0.38 11.20 -0.21
C GLY A 445 0.21 12.35 0.57
N ASP A 446 1.53 12.41 0.68
CA ASP A 446 2.21 13.57 1.26
C ASP A 446 1.81 14.88 0.54
N GLY A 447 1.61 15.92 1.34
CA GLY A 447 1.00 17.17 0.93
C GLY A 447 1.99 18.17 0.32
N LYS A 448 3.28 18.12 0.70
CA LYS A 448 4.25 19.21 0.44
C LYS A 448 5.71 18.74 0.29
N SER A 449 6.02 17.57 0.84
CA SER A 449 7.22 16.76 0.74
C SER A 449 8.47 17.50 1.18
N HIS A 450 8.56 17.84 2.46
CA HIS A 450 9.74 18.50 3.02
C HIS A 450 10.98 17.57 3.10
N ILE A 451 11.26 16.88 2.00
CA ILE A 451 12.44 16.10 1.73
C ILE A 451 13.43 16.97 0.96
N PHE A 452 14.69 16.96 1.34
CA PHE A 452 15.75 17.78 0.75
C PHE A 452 16.91 16.91 0.26
N HIS A 453 17.57 17.37 -0.81
CA HIS A 453 18.82 16.76 -1.26
C HIS A 453 19.95 17.44 -0.52
N GLY A 454 20.43 16.84 0.56
CA GLY A 454 21.30 17.50 1.53
C GLY A 454 22.41 16.59 2.04
N ASN A 455 23.46 17.21 2.56
CA ASN A 455 24.52 16.50 3.27
C ASN A 455 24.33 16.68 4.77
N SER A 456 23.98 15.59 5.46
CA SER A 456 23.70 15.59 6.90
C SER A 456 24.95 15.63 7.79
N ASP A 457 26.14 15.35 7.24
CA ASP A 457 27.41 15.55 7.96
C ASP A 457 27.71 17.03 8.13
N TYR A 458 27.54 17.80 7.04
CA TYR A 458 27.77 19.24 7.00
C TYR A 458 26.51 20.07 7.31
N GLN A 459 25.35 19.44 7.41
CA GLN A 459 24.04 20.07 7.63
C GLN A 459 23.72 21.16 6.60
N ILE A 460 23.93 20.85 5.32
CA ILE A 460 23.68 21.75 4.19
C ILE A 460 22.74 21.13 3.16
N ASP A 461 21.85 21.94 2.60
CA ASP A 461 21.08 21.61 1.42
C ASP A 461 21.97 21.74 0.18
N LEU A 462 22.12 20.65 -0.58
CA LEU A 462 22.94 20.61 -1.78
C LEU A 462 22.22 21.21 -3.00
N THR A 463 20.92 21.48 -2.91
CA THR A 463 20.16 22.18 -3.96
C THR A 463 20.42 23.68 -3.91
N THR A 464 20.28 24.29 -2.73
CA THR A 464 20.37 25.75 -2.55
C THR A 464 21.70 26.22 -1.95
N GLY A 465 22.49 25.31 -1.37
CA GLY A 465 23.71 25.63 -0.61
C GLY A 465 23.46 26.18 0.79
N LYS A 466 22.20 26.26 1.22
CA LYS A 466 21.83 26.82 2.53
C LYS A 466 22.01 25.82 3.66
N PRO A 467 22.33 26.27 4.88
CA PRO A 467 22.37 25.40 6.05
C PRO A 467 20.96 24.93 6.45
N PHE A 468 20.88 23.78 7.12
CA PHE A 468 19.60 23.16 7.53
C PHE A 468 18.72 24.07 8.39
N ASN A 469 19.31 24.90 9.25
CA ASN A 469 18.57 25.85 10.08
C ASN A 469 17.85 26.95 9.27
N GLU A 470 18.24 27.20 8.01
CA GLU A 470 17.57 28.14 7.12
C GLU A 470 16.48 27.48 6.24
N ILE A 471 16.57 26.16 6.02
CA ILE A 471 15.58 25.42 5.21
C ILE A 471 14.55 24.67 6.04
N PHE A 472 14.84 24.34 7.30
CA PHE A 472 13.89 23.76 8.26
C PHE A 472 13.01 24.84 8.87
N VAL A 473 12.27 25.52 8.00
CA VAL A 473 11.36 26.61 8.33
C VAL A 473 10.00 26.41 7.68
N LEU A 474 8.93 26.72 8.41
CA LEU A 474 7.58 26.81 7.88
C LEU A 474 7.28 28.26 7.50
N GLU A 475 6.69 28.43 6.33
CA GLU A 475 6.18 29.71 5.85
C GLU A 475 4.68 29.80 6.15
N ARG A 476 4.28 30.76 6.99
CA ARG A 476 2.88 31.00 7.38
C ARG A 476 2.45 32.41 6.99
N ILE A 477 1.17 32.58 6.64
CA ILE A 477 0.58 33.91 6.48
C ILE A 477 0.48 34.55 7.86
N ASN A 478 0.97 35.78 7.99
CA ASN A 478 0.89 36.51 9.25
C ASN A 478 -0.60 36.74 9.61
N PRO A 479 -1.06 36.31 10.80
CA PRO A 479 -2.46 36.46 11.19
C PRO A 479 -2.87 37.93 11.38
N LEU A 480 -1.92 38.82 11.68
CA LEU A 480 -2.15 40.26 11.89
C LEU A 480 -2.07 41.08 10.59
N ASP A 481 -1.29 40.62 9.62
CA ASP A 481 -1.16 41.24 8.30
C ASP A 481 -1.10 40.17 7.21
N LYS A 482 -2.24 39.85 6.62
CA LYS A 482 -2.36 38.78 5.61
C LYS A 482 -1.52 39.01 4.34
N SER A 483 -0.92 40.20 4.16
CA SER A 483 0.02 40.47 3.06
C SER A 483 1.45 40.00 3.34
N GLN A 484 1.76 39.62 4.58
CA GLN A 484 3.09 39.18 5.01
C GLN A 484 3.15 37.66 5.23
N VAL A 485 4.30 37.07 4.88
CA VAL A 485 4.67 35.69 5.19
C VAL A 485 5.73 35.70 6.28
N VAL A 486 5.52 34.96 7.36
CA VAL A 486 6.46 34.76 8.46
C VAL A 486 7.14 33.41 8.29
N LYS A 487 8.44 33.37 8.60
CA LYS A 487 9.25 32.14 8.64
C LYS A 487 9.47 31.72 10.08
N GLU A 488 9.00 30.53 10.41
CA GLU A 488 9.13 29.93 11.74
C GLU A 488 10.04 28.72 11.66
N LYS A 489 11.05 28.63 12.54
CA LYS A 489 11.91 27.45 12.60
C LYS A 489 11.10 26.25 13.08
N VAL A 490 11.26 25.12 12.41
CA VAL A 490 10.60 23.87 12.82
C VAL A 490 11.25 23.33 14.09
N GLU A 491 10.42 23.00 15.08
CA GLU A 491 10.85 22.37 16.32
C GLU A 491 10.59 20.86 16.28
N PHE A 492 11.54 20.10 15.74
CA PHE A 492 11.41 18.65 15.62
C PHE A 492 11.27 17.98 16.99
N THR A 493 10.24 17.16 17.14
CA THR A 493 9.92 16.43 18.37
C THR A 493 10.34 14.97 18.30
N LYS A 494 10.41 14.39 17.09
CA LYS A 494 10.77 12.99 16.84
C LYS A 494 11.86 12.88 15.77
N LEU A 495 12.84 12.02 16.04
CA LEU A 495 13.89 11.64 15.10
C LEU A 495 13.85 10.13 14.88
N LEU A 496 13.67 9.71 13.64
CA LEU A 496 13.55 8.30 13.26
C LEU A 496 14.47 8.05 12.07
N PHE A 497 15.57 7.29 12.26
CA PHE A 497 16.47 7.04 11.13
C PHE A 497 17.42 5.85 11.32
N ASN A 498 18.01 5.43 10.19
CA ASN A 498 19.03 4.40 10.06
C ASN A 498 20.25 5.00 9.32
N PRO A 499 21.31 5.43 10.04
CA PRO A 499 22.44 6.09 9.41
C PRO A 499 23.26 5.14 8.51
N PRO A 500 24.02 5.67 7.53
CA PRO A 500 24.97 4.87 6.76
C PRO A 500 26.00 4.18 7.66
N TYR A 501 26.68 3.15 7.17
CA TYR A 501 27.64 2.39 7.98
C TYR A 501 28.87 3.19 8.43
N ASP A 502 29.25 4.20 7.65
CA ASP A 502 30.39 5.06 7.95
C ASP A 502 30.00 6.24 8.84
N ASN A 503 30.89 6.61 9.78
CA ASN A 503 30.74 7.79 10.64
C ASN A 503 29.41 7.87 11.44
N GLN A 504 28.78 6.75 11.79
CA GLN A 504 27.49 6.74 12.50
C GLN A 504 27.39 7.64 13.73
N PRO A 505 28.40 7.74 14.63
CA PRO A 505 28.31 8.68 15.76
C PRO A 505 28.14 10.15 15.33
N LEU A 506 28.71 10.55 14.19
CA LEU A 506 28.53 11.90 13.65
C LEU A 506 27.07 12.15 13.26
N PHE A 507 26.46 11.21 12.53
CA PHE A 507 25.05 11.29 12.14
C PHE A 507 24.12 11.30 13.35
N VAL A 508 24.37 10.42 14.34
CA VAL A 508 23.59 10.40 15.60
C VAL A 508 23.65 11.76 16.29
N ARG A 509 24.84 12.32 16.45
CA ARG A 509 25.02 13.65 17.05
C ARG A 509 24.27 14.73 16.26
N ASN A 510 24.50 14.81 14.95
CA ASN A 510 23.89 15.85 14.11
C ASN A 510 22.35 15.73 14.11
N GLY A 511 21.81 14.51 14.01
CA GLY A 511 20.38 14.28 14.10
C GLY A 511 19.79 14.73 15.44
N LEU A 512 20.40 14.34 16.56
CA LEU A 512 19.93 14.72 17.89
C LEU A 512 19.92 16.24 18.12
N ARG A 513 20.89 16.97 17.55
CA ARG A 513 20.96 18.44 17.61
C ARG A 513 19.84 19.16 16.85
N ASN A 514 19.15 18.47 15.94
CA ASN A 514 17.98 19.02 15.25
C ASN A 514 16.69 18.89 16.08
N LEU A 515 16.68 18.04 17.11
CA LEU A 515 15.53 17.92 18.00
C LEU A 515 15.45 19.07 18.99
N LYS A 516 14.23 19.47 19.34
CA LYS A 516 13.97 20.37 20.47
C LYS A 516 14.27 19.68 21.81
N ALA A 517 14.39 20.46 22.88
CA ALA A 517 14.61 19.92 24.22
C ALA A 517 13.51 18.95 24.63
N GLY A 518 13.89 17.77 25.10
CA GLY A 518 12.96 16.70 25.46
C GLY A 518 12.42 15.89 24.26
N GLY A 519 12.80 16.22 23.03
CA GLY A 519 12.47 15.42 21.84
C GLY A 519 13.03 14.00 21.95
N LEU A 520 12.36 13.04 21.30
CA LEU A 520 12.74 11.62 21.34
C LEU A 520 13.33 11.17 20.01
N ALA A 521 14.40 10.39 20.08
CA ALA A 521 14.99 9.75 18.92
C ALA A 521 14.91 8.23 19.04
N SER A 522 14.58 7.53 17.96
CA SER A 522 14.76 6.08 17.81
C SER A 522 15.67 5.82 16.64
N ILE A 523 16.83 5.23 16.94
CA ILE A 523 17.94 5.10 15.99
C ILE A 523 18.37 3.65 15.93
N ILE A 524 18.40 3.06 14.73
CA ILE A 524 18.87 1.69 14.51
C ILE A 524 20.29 1.70 13.96
N ILE A 525 21.23 1.11 14.69
CA ILE A 525 22.66 1.08 14.34
C ILE A 525 23.33 -0.24 14.76
N PRO A 526 24.46 -0.60 14.15
CA PRO A 526 25.36 -1.65 14.64
C PRO A 526 25.61 -1.58 16.15
N LYS A 527 25.61 -2.75 16.81
CA LYS A 527 25.77 -2.84 18.28
C LYS A 527 27.09 -2.27 18.80
N SER A 528 28.13 -2.23 17.97
CA SER A 528 29.46 -1.78 18.35
C SER A 528 29.70 -0.28 18.18
N THR A 529 28.72 0.48 17.65
CA THR A 529 28.91 1.87 17.20
C THR A 529 29.46 2.80 18.29
N PHE A 530 28.97 2.69 19.53
CA PHE A 530 29.42 3.56 20.63
C PHE A 530 30.61 2.99 21.41
N ASN A 531 30.93 1.70 21.27
CA ASN A 531 31.93 1.02 22.11
C ASN A 531 33.35 1.56 21.91
N LYS A 532 33.65 2.12 20.74
CA LYS A 532 34.97 2.72 20.43
C LYS A 532 35.17 4.10 21.07
N GLY A 533 34.12 4.72 21.62
CA GLY A 533 34.17 6.11 22.09
C GLY A 533 34.48 7.09 20.96
N GLY A 534 35.15 8.19 21.31
CA GLY A 534 35.52 9.26 20.38
C GLY A 534 34.69 10.53 20.58
N VAL A 535 35.13 11.63 19.96
CA VAL A 535 34.60 12.98 20.24
C VAL A 535 33.09 13.06 20.06
N TYR A 536 32.55 12.46 19.01
CA TYR A 536 31.11 12.48 18.74
C TYR A 536 30.31 11.66 19.75
N VAL A 537 30.85 10.54 20.24
CA VAL A 537 30.18 9.74 21.29
C VAL A 537 30.13 10.55 22.58
N GLU A 538 31.24 11.21 22.95
CA GLU A 538 31.29 12.10 24.11
C GLU A 538 30.30 13.26 24.00
N GLU A 539 30.21 13.92 22.84
CA GLU A 539 29.23 14.98 22.58
C GLU A 539 27.78 14.47 22.67
N ILE A 540 27.49 13.27 22.14
CA ILE A 540 26.15 12.67 22.22
C ILE A 540 25.71 12.54 23.67
N PHE A 541 26.52 11.94 24.54
CA PHE A 541 26.15 11.72 25.94
C PHE A 541 26.28 12.98 26.80
N ALA A 542 27.08 13.96 26.39
CA ALA A 542 27.15 15.27 27.03
C ALA A 542 25.89 16.12 26.78
N GLU A 543 25.22 15.93 25.64
CA GLU A 543 24.04 16.72 25.25
C GLU A 543 22.72 15.94 25.39
N ASN A 544 22.75 14.60 25.46
CA ASN A 544 21.56 13.76 25.35
C ASN A 544 21.59 12.59 26.33
N THR A 545 20.41 12.03 26.63
CA THR A 545 20.29 10.88 27.54
C THR A 545 19.79 9.64 26.80
N LEU A 546 20.54 8.55 26.86
CA LEU A 546 20.07 7.24 26.43
C LEU A 546 19.03 6.68 27.43
N ASN A 547 17.85 6.31 26.96
CA ASN A 547 16.77 5.77 27.79
C ASN A 547 16.68 4.24 27.69
N THR A 548 16.78 3.70 26.46
CA THR A 548 16.51 2.30 26.18
C THR A 548 17.40 1.79 25.06
N VAL A 549 17.87 0.55 25.19
CA VAL A 549 18.59 -0.22 24.17
C VAL A 549 17.85 -1.53 23.92
N ILE A 550 17.45 -1.75 22.67
CA ILE A 550 16.79 -2.98 22.21
C ILE A 550 17.77 -3.74 21.32
N ASP A 551 18.37 -4.79 21.89
CA ASP A 551 19.28 -5.72 21.24
C ASP A 551 18.47 -6.68 20.34
N LEU A 552 18.55 -6.49 19.02
CA LEU A 552 17.79 -7.26 18.03
C LEU A 552 18.53 -8.54 17.60
N PRO A 553 17.80 -9.58 17.14
CA PRO A 553 18.42 -10.82 16.72
C PRO A 553 19.09 -10.69 15.36
N LEU A 554 20.04 -11.59 15.08
CA LEU A 554 20.85 -11.56 13.87
C LEU A 554 20.02 -11.67 12.58
N GLY A 555 20.21 -10.69 11.71
CA GLY A 555 19.73 -10.76 10.33
C GLY A 555 18.47 -9.99 10.01
N GLN A 556 18.15 -8.97 10.81
CA GLN A 556 17.15 -7.94 10.49
C GLN A 556 17.33 -7.37 9.08
N PHE A 557 18.59 -7.26 8.64
CA PHE A 557 18.98 -6.68 7.36
C PHE A 557 19.59 -7.69 6.37
N LYS A 558 19.26 -8.99 6.48
CA LYS A 558 19.82 -10.03 5.59
C LYS A 558 19.38 -9.82 4.13
N THR A 559 20.34 -9.62 3.23
CA THR A 559 20.10 -9.64 1.77
C THR A 559 19.91 -11.08 1.25
N LYS A 560 19.36 -11.22 0.04
CA LYS A 560 19.21 -12.54 -0.64
C LYS A 560 20.55 -13.24 -0.89
N SER A 561 21.65 -12.48 -0.99
CA SER A 561 23.01 -12.95 -1.30
C SER A 561 23.77 -13.60 -0.14
N GLY A 562 23.16 -13.76 1.05
CA GLY A 562 23.73 -14.60 2.10
C GLY A 562 24.89 -14.00 2.90
N ASN A 563 25.28 -12.74 2.65
CA ASN A 563 26.23 -12.04 3.50
C ASN A 563 25.66 -11.91 4.92
N LYS A 564 26.50 -12.16 5.93
CA LYS A 564 26.16 -12.04 7.35
C LYS A 564 25.59 -10.64 7.59
N GLY A 565 24.29 -10.53 7.85
CA GLY A 565 23.66 -9.25 8.16
C GLY A 565 24.33 -8.61 9.38
N THR A 566 24.53 -7.29 9.33
CA THR A 566 25.11 -6.52 10.42
C THR A 566 24.29 -6.71 11.70
N ASP A 567 24.99 -6.90 12.83
CA ASP A 567 24.34 -7.08 14.12
C ASP A 567 23.96 -5.70 14.68
N VAL A 568 22.67 -5.46 14.86
CA VAL A 568 22.09 -4.11 15.09
C VAL A 568 21.28 -4.05 16.37
N ALA A 569 21.11 -2.85 16.90
CA ALA A 569 20.21 -2.54 18.01
C ALA A 569 19.50 -1.21 17.78
N ILE A 570 18.36 -1.04 18.44
CA ILE A 570 17.63 0.23 18.48
C ILE A 570 18.00 0.96 19.76
N PHE A 571 18.38 2.23 19.63
CA PHE A 571 18.72 3.12 20.73
C PHE A 571 17.69 4.24 20.81
N ILE A 572 17.09 4.41 21.99
CA ILE A 572 16.12 5.47 22.26
C ILE A 572 16.77 6.56 23.11
N PHE A 573 16.81 7.79 22.60
CA PHE A 573 17.39 8.94 23.28
C PHE A 573 16.35 10.01 23.57
N THR A 574 16.58 10.76 24.66
CA THR A 574 15.97 12.06 24.95
C THR A 574 16.98 13.15 24.61
N SER A 575 16.59 14.09 23.75
CA SER A 575 17.47 15.17 23.29
C SER A 575 17.58 16.34 24.27
N GLN A 576 18.73 17.03 24.22
CA GLN A 576 19.08 18.20 25.03
C GLN A 576 18.95 18.01 26.54
N ARG A 577 19.23 16.79 27.01
CA ARG A 577 19.38 16.45 28.42
C ARG A 577 20.66 15.63 28.58
N PRO A 578 21.72 16.16 29.20
CA PRO A 578 22.97 15.41 29.42
C PRO A 578 22.74 14.08 30.16
N HIS A 579 23.42 13.01 29.75
CA HIS A 579 23.36 11.72 30.44
C HIS A 579 24.17 11.78 31.74
N ASN A 580 23.53 11.51 32.87
CA ASN A 580 24.19 11.38 34.16
C ASN A 580 24.52 9.90 34.44
N PHE A 581 25.76 9.51 34.18
CA PHE A 581 26.23 8.12 34.37
C PHE A 581 26.07 7.60 35.81
N ASP A 582 25.98 8.49 36.82
CA ASP A 582 25.81 8.10 38.22
C ASP A 582 24.35 7.98 38.65
N LYS A 583 23.40 8.52 37.88
CA LYS A 583 21.99 8.63 38.29
C LYS A 583 21.02 8.04 37.28
N ASP A 584 21.26 8.23 35.99
CA ASP A 584 20.38 7.76 34.93
C ASP A 584 20.49 6.24 34.76
N TYR A 585 19.34 5.59 34.65
CA TYR A 585 19.24 4.18 34.34
C TYR A 585 18.79 4.00 32.89
N VAL A 586 19.31 2.95 32.27
CA VAL A 586 19.00 2.54 30.90
C VAL A 586 18.31 1.17 30.94
N ASN A 587 17.24 1.07 30.17
CA ASN A 587 16.50 -0.15 29.92
C ASN A 587 17.21 -0.97 28.85
N PHE A 588 17.65 -2.18 29.18
CA PHE A 588 18.23 -3.11 28.20
C PHE A 588 17.28 -4.29 27.98
N ILE A 589 16.87 -4.46 26.72
CA ILE A 589 15.96 -5.51 26.29
C ILE A 589 16.65 -6.29 25.17
N LYS A 590 16.68 -7.62 25.28
CA LYS A 590 17.23 -8.48 24.23
C LYS A 590 16.17 -9.36 23.62
N VAL A 591 15.99 -9.21 22.31
CA VAL A 591 15.11 -10.02 21.48
C VAL A 591 15.94 -11.15 20.87
N LYS A 592 15.69 -12.38 21.30
CA LYS A 592 16.39 -13.59 20.85
C LYS A 592 15.82 -14.15 19.56
N LYS A 593 14.49 -14.06 19.40
CA LYS A 593 13.75 -14.46 18.20
C LYS A 593 12.62 -13.47 17.97
N ASP A 594 12.42 -13.09 16.71
CA ASP A 594 11.50 -12.03 16.27
C ASP A 594 10.35 -12.56 15.38
N GLY A 595 10.27 -13.87 15.17
CA GLY A 595 9.27 -14.50 14.31
C GLY A 595 9.38 -14.15 12.82
N VAL A 596 10.41 -13.39 12.40
CA VAL A 596 10.55 -12.95 11.01
C VAL A 596 10.89 -14.15 10.14
N LYS A 597 10.20 -14.31 9.01
CA LYS A 597 10.38 -15.47 8.13
C LYS A 597 11.82 -15.50 7.59
N THR A 598 12.48 -16.65 7.68
CA THR A 598 13.92 -16.77 7.36
C THR A 598 14.23 -17.52 6.07
N LYS A 599 13.22 -18.10 5.39
CA LYS A 599 13.38 -18.97 4.21
C LYS A 599 12.49 -18.55 3.03
N GLY A 600 12.93 -18.90 1.82
CA GLY A 600 12.17 -18.77 0.57
C GLY A 600 11.92 -17.33 0.12
N ASN A 601 10.92 -17.15 -0.73
CA ASN A 601 10.48 -15.83 -1.22
C ASN A 601 9.88 -14.94 -0.12
N SER A 602 9.56 -15.52 1.04
CA SER A 602 9.04 -14.80 2.21
C SER A 602 10.12 -14.38 3.21
N LYS A 603 11.42 -14.56 2.89
CA LYS A 603 12.52 -14.19 3.78
C LYS A 603 12.51 -12.68 4.07
N GLY A 604 12.60 -12.30 5.35
CA GLY A 604 12.57 -10.90 5.80
C GLY A 604 11.17 -10.31 5.95
N ILE A 605 10.11 -11.10 5.73
CA ILE A 605 8.72 -10.67 5.89
C ILE A 605 8.26 -11.00 7.32
N ALA A 606 7.63 -10.03 7.98
CA ALA A 606 6.97 -10.21 9.27
C ALA A 606 5.88 -11.30 9.19
N SER A 607 5.78 -12.09 10.25
CA SER A 607 4.71 -13.08 10.42
C SER A 607 3.72 -12.61 11.49
N GLN A 608 2.60 -13.31 11.65
CA GLN A 608 1.69 -13.09 12.78
C GLN A 608 2.41 -13.19 14.14
N GLU A 609 3.42 -14.06 14.22
CA GLU A 609 4.27 -14.20 15.40
C GLU A 609 5.15 -12.95 15.58
N THR A 610 5.73 -12.41 14.51
CA THR A 610 6.44 -11.11 14.54
C THR A 610 5.56 -10.02 15.11
N ASP A 611 4.35 -9.85 14.58
CA ASP A 611 3.44 -8.79 15.03
C ASP A 611 3.09 -8.93 16.51
N THR A 612 2.90 -10.16 16.99
CA THR A 612 2.62 -10.47 18.41
C THR A 612 3.81 -10.12 19.30
N ILE A 613 5.03 -10.49 18.91
CA ILE A 613 6.26 -10.22 19.65
C ILE A 613 6.50 -8.71 19.75
N PHE A 614 6.44 -8.00 18.62
CA PHE A 614 6.68 -6.56 18.58
C PHE A 614 5.56 -5.77 19.28
N THR A 615 4.31 -6.21 19.22
CA THR A 615 3.21 -5.63 20.01
C THR A 615 3.49 -5.77 21.50
N SER A 616 3.87 -6.96 21.97
CA SER A 616 4.15 -7.18 23.39
C SER A 616 5.33 -6.33 23.87
N LEU A 617 6.37 -6.21 23.05
CA LEU A 617 7.52 -5.35 23.32
C LEU A 617 7.14 -3.85 23.36
N ARG A 618 6.30 -3.41 22.43
CA ARG A 618 5.77 -2.03 22.39
C ARG A 618 4.99 -1.72 23.66
N GLU A 619 4.04 -2.58 24.05
CA GLU A 619 3.26 -2.39 25.27
C GLU A 619 4.14 -2.40 26.53
N PHE A 620 5.17 -3.25 26.56
CA PHE A 620 6.15 -3.24 27.64
C PHE A 620 6.86 -1.89 27.76
N ILE A 621 7.34 -1.33 26.65
CA ILE A 621 8.00 -0.02 26.63
C ILE A 621 7.02 1.09 27.02
N LYS A 622 5.80 1.09 26.47
CA LYS A 622 4.75 2.08 26.80
C LYS A 622 4.30 2.01 28.26
N SER A 623 4.40 0.86 28.92
CA SER A 623 4.19 0.73 30.37
C SER A 623 5.29 1.37 31.24
N GLY A 624 6.31 1.98 30.62
CA GLY A 624 7.52 2.44 31.29
C GLY A 624 8.44 1.30 31.70
N CYS A 625 8.43 0.18 30.95
CA CYS A 625 9.19 -1.04 31.23
C CYS A 625 8.86 -1.69 32.59
N ARG A 626 7.58 -1.62 33.01
CA ARG A 626 7.13 -2.10 34.33
C ARG A 626 6.46 -3.48 34.27
N ASP A 627 5.65 -3.73 33.25
CA ASP A 627 4.91 -4.99 33.14
C ASP A 627 5.75 -6.09 32.49
N LEU A 628 6.55 -6.79 33.31
CA LEU A 628 7.43 -7.87 32.85
C LEU A 628 6.67 -9.07 32.25
N THR A 629 5.35 -9.19 32.45
CA THR A 629 4.55 -10.30 31.90
C THR A 629 4.52 -10.26 30.37
N LEU A 630 4.58 -9.05 29.80
CA LEU A 630 4.57 -8.79 28.35
C LEU A 630 5.83 -9.32 27.64
N ILE A 631 6.94 -9.48 28.36
CA ILE A 631 8.21 -10.03 27.84
C ILE A 631 8.66 -11.28 28.60
N ALA A 632 7.71 -11.98 29.22
CA ALA A 632 8.01 -13.17 30.03
C ALA A 632 8.42 -14.39 29.19
N ASN A 633 8.01 -14.46 27.92
CA ASN A 633 8.33 -15.59 27.05
C ASN A 633 9.84 -15.65 26.74
N ARG A 634 10.53 -16.57 27.41
CA ARG A 634 11.98 -16.79 27.29
C ARG A 634 12.40 -17.45 25.99
N GLU A 635 11.49 -17.83 25.10
CA GLU A 635 11.88 -18.18 23.73
C GLU A 635 12.25 -16.92 22.93
N HIS A 636 11.48 -15.85 23.09
CA HIS A 636 11.62 -14.62 22.31
C HIS A 636 12.47 -13.56 23.01
N PHE A 637 12.40 -13.45 24.34
CA PHE A 637 13.08 -12.41 25.09
C PHE A 637 14.08 -12.96 26.11
N ASP A 638 15.17 -12.26 26.31
CA ASP A 638 16.08 -12.48 27.42
C ASP A 638 15.62 -11.71 28.68
N LYS A 639 16.32 -11.87 29.81
CA LYS A 639 16.01 -11.17 31.06
C LYS A 639 16.18 -9.66 30.90
N PHE A 640 15.12 -8.88 31.15
CA PHE A 640 15.20 -7.42 31.18
C PHE A 640 16.22 -6.93 32.23
N LEU A 641 17.03 -5.93 31.86
CA LEU A 641 18.01 -5.30 32.75
C LEU A 641 17.76 -3.79 32.84
N LEU A 642 17.75 -3.26 34.06
CA LEU A 642 17.77 -1.83 34.35
C LEU A 642 19.13 -1.49 34.97
N LYS A 643 19.98 -0.76 34.24
CA LYS A 643 21.39 -0.56 34.63
C LYS A 643 21.84 0.88 34.36
N LYS A 644 22.73 1.39 35.21
CA LYS A 644 23.47 2.63 34.93
C LYS A 644 24.52 2.34 33.86
N LEU A 645 24.74 3.30 32.96
CA LEU A 645 25.77 3.15 31.94
C LEU A 645 27.17 3.21 32.53
N ILE A 646 28.05 2.38 31.98
CA ILE A 646 29.50 2.49 32.15
C ILE A 646 30.06 2.94 30.80
N ARG A 647 30.94 3.94 30.80
CA ARG A 647 31.57 4.43 29.57
C ARG A 647 32.25 3.28 28.82
N GLY A 648 31.99 3.20 27.51
CA GLY A 648 32.46 2.12 26.65
C GLY A 648 31.62 0.84 26.69
N LYS A 649 30.58 0.77 27.53
CA LYS A 649 29.64 -0.35 27.66
C LYS A 649 28.21 0.12 27.38
N TYR A 650 27.74 -0.07 26.15
CA TYR A 650 26.46 0.45 25.70
C TYR A 650 25.47 -0.63 25.28
N MET A 651 25.81 -1.92 25.45
CA MET A 651 25.02 -3.03 24.95
C MET A 651 24.54 -3.97 26.06
N TYR A 652 23.42 -4.66 25.81
CA TYR A 652 22.84 -5.65 26.72
C TYR A 652 23.89 -6.65 27.25
N MET A 653 24.74 -7.17 26.35
CA MET A 653 25.76 -8.16 26.69
C MET A 653 26.84 -7.66 27.66
N ASP A 654 27.00 -6.34 27.81
CA ASP A 654 27.97 -5.76 28.75
C ASP A 654 27.51 -5.85 30.21
N TYR A 655 26.21 -6.05 30.42
CA TYR A 655 25.56 -6.09 31.73
C TYR A 655 24.88 -7.43 32.04
N PHE A 656 24.88 -8.34 31.07
CA PHE A 656 24.37 -9.68 31.27
C PHE A 656 25.28 -10.44 32.23
N ASP A 657 24.70 -10.90 33.34
CA ASP A 657 25.41 -11.69 34.34
C ASP A 657 25.65 -13.09 33.75
N ARG A 658 26.84 -13.28 33.18
CA ARG A 658 27.33 -14.62 32.80
C ARG A 658 27.66 -15.31 34.12
N GLY A 659 26.64 -15.89 34.78
CA GLY A 659 26.83 -16.58 36.06
C GLY A 659 28.09 -17.44 36.01
N ASP A 660 28.89 -17.40 37.08
CA ASP A 660 30.28 -17.89 37.17
C ASP A 660 30.58 -19.00 36.14
N ILE A 661 31.09 -18.59 34.98
CA ILE A 661 31.70 -19.54 34.06
C ILE A 661 32.99 -19.90 34.76
N THR A 662 33.01 -21.04 35.44
CA THR A 662 34.26 -21.64 35.92
C THR A 662 35.10 -21.88 34.66
N PRO A 663 36.22 -21.16 34.45
CA PRO A 663 37.01 -21.31 33.24
C PRO A 663 37.38 -22.77 33.08
N ILE A 664 37.09 -23.38 31.94
CA ILE A 664 37.61 -24.72 31.68
C ILE A 664 39.08 -24.61 31.27
N LYS A 665 39.81 -25.71 31.46
CA LYS A 665 41.25 -25.76 31.21
C LYS A 665 41.61 -25.30 29.80
N GLU A 666 40.75 -25.60 28.84
CA GLU A 666 40.83 -25.19 27.44
C GLU A 666 40.77 -23.66 27.26
N ASP A 667 39.92 -22.95 28.00
CA ASP A 667 39.83 -21.48 27.95
C ASP A 667 41.14 -20.84 28.43
N PHE A 668 41.72 -21.39 29.49
CA PHE A 668 43.03 -20.97 29.99
C PHE A 668 44.13 -21.22 28.96
N TYR A 669 44.12 -22.39 28.31
CA TYR A 669 45.09 -22.71 27.27
C TYR A 669 44.96 -21.83 26.03
N ASP A 670 43.75 -21.48 25.61
CA ASP A 670 43.53 -20.62 24.45
C ASP A 670 43.98 -19.18 24.71
N VAL A 671 43.75 -18.65 25.92
CA VAL A 671 44.27 -17.34 26.33
C VAL A 671 45.80 -17.35 26.32
N PHE A 672 46.44 -18.39 26.87
CA PHE A 672 47.89 -18.53 26.84
C PHE A 672 48.44 -18.70 25.42
N ARG A 673 47.77 -19.47 24.56
CA ARG A 673 48.18 -19.68 23.17
C ARG A 673 48.12 -18.38 22.37
N ASN A 674 47.07 -17.59 22.57
CA ASN A 674 46.93 -16.26 21.95
C ASN A 674 47.95 -15.26 22.49
N TYR A 675 48.24 -15.28 23.78
CA TYR A 675 49.28 -14.43 24.38
C TYR A 675 50.68 -14.79 23.84
N PHE A 676 51.03 -16.07 23.75
CA PHE A 676 52.31 -16.49 23.17
C PHE A 676 52.39 -16.23 21.67
N ALA A 677 51.28 -16.36 20.92
CA ALA A 677 51.23 -15.97 19.52
C ALA A 677 51.49 -14.47 19.34
N TYR A 678 50.87 -13.64 20.18
CA TYR A 678 51.10 -12.19 20.21
C TYR A 678 52.56 -11.84 20.56
N MET A 679 53.14 -12.49 21.58
CA MET A 679 54.54 -12.30 21.95
C MET A 679 55.48 -12.70 20.80
N SER A 680 55.22 -13.83 20.14
CA SER A 680 55.99 -14.30 18.98
C SER A 680 55.88 -13.36 17.77
N GLU A 681 54.71 -12.78 17.51
CA GLU A 681 54.56 -11.76 16.48
C GLU A 681 55.26 -10.44 16.85
N SER A 682 55.28 -10.08 18.14
CA SER A 682 55.96 -8.89 18.64
C SER A 682 57.49 -9.02 18.59
N GLU A 683 58.04 -10.21 18.80
CA GLU A 683 59.46 -10.52 18.66
C GLU A 683 59.90 -10.57 17.19
N LYS A 684 59.03 -10.97 16.25
CA LYS A 684 59.32 -10.89 14.80
C LYS A 684 59.28 -9.47 14.24
N ARG A 685 58.75 -8.50 15.00
CA ARG A 685 58.68 -7.08 14.63
C ARG A 685 59.80 -6.24 15.25
N LYS A 686 60.62 -6.82 16.11
CA LYS A 686 61.91 -6.27 16.54
C LYS A 686 63.02 -6.91 15.73
#